data_AF-A0A1G7DZ60-F1
#
_entry.id   AF-A0A1G7DZ60-F1
#
_cell.length_a   1.000
_cell.length_b   1.000
_cell.length_c   1.000
_cell.angle_alpha   90.00
_cell.angle_beta   90.00
_cell.angle_gamma   90.00
#
_symmetry.space_group_name_H-M   'P 1'
#
loop_
_entity.id
_entity.type
_entity.pdbx_description
1 polymer ?
#
loop_
_entity_poly.entity_id
_entity_poly.type
_entity_poly.pdbx_seq_one_letter_code
_entity_poly.pdbx_strand_id
1 'polypeptide(L)'
;MTPYPRIRQNRRISALALALISALVLSILAYKATPSAQAQTGPRVLISEVSNAGPAGSADEVIELANYGAAPADLTGWQVFRCAASGSRAYDPQLPPLDGVTLAPGETFLIANAAGTFPDADAHYEVSLANDGFGVWLEDASRTLVDAVAVYAAPGDSDCALGDTPLPNDLNGFRDQTWQRTGDTGVQADDWIKAPRTAGEPNATEPDGGPVDSDVLVSELVNGGPAGSGDDFVEFANYGTEAVDVGGWKFYRCWGSGRTDDSSLQATFPAGTVLDPGEAAVAAHTSVSVPSGVTAVRYSVGLANEGFGAMLVDDEGAVRDSVGVYEADGYHQPATGSPCAQGEALPSRLDFGWNQTYQRVGDSGDNAADFVKALRTLGSVDEPVAIEDPAPVDNGVGVSELVNAGPGGGSDEFFELANFGDEPVDLTGWRVYRCQEDGRRAAGLQIPAIGDVVLDPGETYLSVHTGSRLFAEGDYDAAYAVGLATNGYGLTVLDAQGRLVDSVGVYSALYSPCTQGLSLFNVLESEYGDTFQRLDRTAYNADDFVPAPQSPGTLPDDLRHPTDFTDDELASVTVDPAPRPLSPETGTEIQGGPQAELTATADHTTGEAAEVAFTGGEVVDLNARTSKVYVGTTDATPPDTRGISGEQRVDWGDEPLVTETTEGFPFQRFEFKAAASQWRDFAVTWSGTSTGTSELQMYAWNRWYERWDLLDADGGLTGGQITLTGQIDVATYVRGGRSIDVLIMDGPETSPAFSDDAAEPDLAFKDPAEYDFSFGYVTDTQFLSEGYRDAYAEMTRWIAANAEARDIAYTAHTGDLIQNWLNGNNSTERASDEYEFASDAMGVLDEAGVPYGVTPGNHDTKWGREGDLYNQYFPAERYEDRDWYGGAWREDDAQNHYDVIEADGAKFLFLYLGYYAGDDAIDWANQVIGAHPDHNVVFATHEYLNPDGSLSTPDNYRWTSMADRYWDEIIMPNENVFMVLAGHHHGVALNIKRDVDGVAGRIVVEMMANYQNFTDPNGRFNAGFLRLLQFDLDAGLMAVNTYSPIRDEHNTWEYKPDDIPAVYDDATDEFVVEVDLNTSYDKRIETVMIAPHAEAEAVGAAAAGDGETVAVTWEDLEFCGSYVWSAEAVDAHGRTATSAAAILDVPGRGGRECD
;
A
#
# COMPACT_ATOMS: atom_id res chain seq x y z
N MET A 1 31.07 7.96 8.44
CA MET A 1 30.51 7.73 7.09
C MET A 1 29.05 8.11 7.21
N THR A 2 28.50 8.84 6.24
CA THR A 2 27.11 9.30 6.24
C THR A 2 26.53 8.90 4.89
N PRO A 3 25.51 8.03 4.82
CA PRO A 3 24.80 7.80 3.58
C PRO A 3 23.47 8.58 3.61
N TYR A 4 23.38 9.55 2.71
CA TYR A 4 22.16 9.93 2.02
C TYR A 4 22.56 10.00 0.53
N PRO A 5 21.75 9.51 -0.42
CA PRO A 5 22.15 9.41 -1.81
C PRO A 5 22.26 10.81 -2.44
N ARG A 6 23.39 11.06 -3.09
CA ARG A 6 23.71 12.33 -3.74
C ARG A 6 23.17 12.38 -5.17
N ILE A 7 22.13 13.17 -5.40
CA ILE A 7 21.74 13.63 -6.73
C ILE A 7 22.80 14.62 -7.27
N ARG A 8 23.40 14.29 -8.41
CA ARG A 8 24.42 15.11 -9.09
C ARG A 8 23.78 16.24 -9.90
N GLN A 9 23.77 17.46 -9.38
CA GLN A 9 23.58 18.64 -10.22
C GLN A 9 24.91 19.20 -10.75
N ASN A 10 25.12 19.09 -12.06
CA ASN A 10 26.23 19.72 -12.79
C ASN A 10 25.99 21.22 -12.98
N ARG A 11 26.77 22.06 -12.29
CA ARG A 11 26.87 23.51 -12.54
C ARG A 11 27.62 23.79 -13.85
N ARG A 12 27.01 24.58 -14.74
CA ARG A 12 27.75 25.46 -15.67
C ARG A 12 27.46 26.93 -15.39
N ILE A 13 28.55 27.64 -15.20
CA ILE A 13 28.74 29.06 -14.89
C ILE A 13 28.26 29.95 -16.04
N SER A 14 27.59 31.06 -15.71
CA SER A 14 27.78 32.34 -16.40
C SER A 14 27.44 33.50 -15.47
N ALA A 15 28.50 34.20 -15.05
CA ALA A 15 28.44 35.44 -14.28
C ALA A 15 28.10 36.63 -15.19
N LEU A 16 27.34 37.60 -14.67
CA LEU A 16 27.72 39.02 -14.83
C LEU A 16 27.04 39.87 -13.74
N ALA A 17 27.88 40.55 -12.97
CA ALA A 17 27.52 41.48 -11.90
C ALA A 17 27.45 42.93 -12.41
N LEU A 18 26.66 43.78 -11.72
CA LEU A 18 26.96 45.20 -11.35
C LEU A 18 25.79 45.68 -10.43
N ALA A 19 25.92 45.87 -9.10
CA ALA A 19 26.54 47.01 -8.37
C ALA A 19 25.99 48.39 -8.82
N LEU A 20 25.49 49.34 -8.00
CA LEU A 20 25.67 49.66 -6.57
C LEU A 20 24.71 50.85 -6.16
N ILE A 21 24.04 50.77 -5.00
CA ILE A 21 23.84 51.78 -3.91
C ILE A 21 23.30 53.22 -4.19
N SER A 22 22.21 53.65 -3.50
CA SER A 22 22.18 54.75 -2.48
C SER A 22 20.79 55.38 -2.18
N ALA A 23 20.34 55.24 -0.93
CA ALA A 23 19.79 56.26 0.00
C ALA A 23 18.46 57.05 -0.26
N LEU A 24 17.44 56.68 0.54
CA LEU A 24 16.66 57.47 1.53
C LEU A 24 15.85 58.76 1.15
N VAL A 25 14.55 58.70 1.53
CA VAL A 25 13.57 59.76 1.92
C VAL A 25 12.97 60.68 0.83
N LEU A 26 11.69 60.47 0.49
CA LEU A 26 10.57 61.34 0.91
C LEU A 26 9.23 60.82 0.35
N SER A 27 8.30 60.63 1.26
CA SER A 27 6.90 60.25 1.12
C SER A 27 6.11 61.22 0.27
N ILE A 28 5.34 60.72 -0.72
CA ILE A 28 4.04 61.30 -1.11
C ILE A 28 3.10 60.15 -1.50
N LEU A 29 2.15 59.89 -0.59
CA LEU A 29 0.79 59.40 -0.81
C LEU A 29 0.45 58.88 -2.22
N ALA A 30 0.54 57.57 -2.40
CA ALA A 30 -0.43 56.86 -3.22
C ALA A 30 -1.38 56.15 -2.24
N TYR A 31 -2.51 56.81 -1.96
CA TYR A 31 -3.70 56.14 -1.45
C TYR A 31 -4.00 55.02 -2.46
N LYS A 32 -3.58 53.78 -2.17
CA LYS A 32 -4.21 52.62 -2.77
C LYS A 32 -5.61 52.63 -2.18
N ALA A 33 -6.57 53.07 -2.99
CA ALA A 33 -7.95 52.79 -2.70
C ALA A 33 -8.04 51.28 -2.45
N THR A 34 -8.53 50.93 -1.27
CA THR A 34 -9.15 49.63 -1.00
C THR A 34 -9.97 49.25 -2.23
N PRO A 35 -9.91 48.00 -2.72
CA PRO A 35 -10.96 47.54 -3.60
C PRO A 35 -12.24 47.79 -2.82
N SER A 36 -13.08 48.69 -3.32
CA SER A 36 -14.43 48.82 -2.81
C SER A 36 -15.05 47.44 -2.95
N ALA A 37 -15.31 46.77 -1.82
CA ALA A 37 -16.15 45.60 -1.76
C ALA A 37 -17.38 45.88 -2.62
N GLN A 38 -17.46 45.23 -3.78
CA GLN A 38 -18.73 45.13 -4.47
C GLN A 38 -19.61 44.39 -3.49
N ALA A 39 -20.53 45.09 -2.83
CA ALA A 39 -21.51 44.49 -1.94
C ALA A 39 -22.16 43.32 -2.70
N GLN A 40 -21.81 42.09 -2.33
CA GLN A 40 -22.42 40.90 -2.90
C GLN A 40 -23.92 41.02 -2.66
N THR A 41 -24.71 40.93 -3.73
CA THR A 41 -26.13 41.28 -3.69
C THR A 41 -27.02 40.18 -3.09
N GLY A 42 -26.42 39.14 -2.49
CA GLY A 42 -27.09 37.96 -1.92
C GLY A 42 -26.66 37.67 -0.47
N PRO A 43 -27.17 36.60 0.15
CA PRO A 43 -26.69 36.09 1.43
C PRO A 43 -25.22 35.66 1.32
N ARG A 44 -24.43 35.90 2.37
CA ARG A 44 -23.03 35.47 2.44
C ARG A 44 -22.71 35.11 3.89
N VAL A 45 -22.91 33.85 4.24
CA VAL A 45 -22.62 33.33 5.59
C VAL A 45 -21.22 32.75 5.60
N LEU A 46 -20.42 33.16 6.58
CA LEU A 46 -19.06 32.70 6.83
C LEU A 46 -18.91 32.40 8.32
N ILE A 47 -17.92 31.58 8.66
CA ILE A 47 -17.44 31.37 10.02
C ILE A 47 -16.73 32.66 10.45
N SER A 48 -17.19 33.32 11.52
CA SER A 48 -16.67 34.61 11.98
C SER A 48 -15.68 34.50 13.13
N GLU A 49 -15.88 33.58 14.06
CA GLU A 49 -15.04 33.43 15.25
C GLU A 49 -14.97 31.96 15.69
N VAL A 50 -13.77 31.47 16.04
CA VAL A 50 -13.57 30.09 16.50
C VAL A 50 -12.55 29.97 17.63
N SER A 51 -12.80 29.07 18.58
CA SER A 51 -11.81 28.61 19.57
C SER A 51 -12.12 27.24 20.14
N ASN A 52 -11.07 26.46 20.41
CA ASN A 52 -11.13 25.14 21.04
C ASN A 52 -10.83 25.16 22.55
N ALA A 53 -10.73 26.35 23.15
CA ALA A 53 -10.51 26.56 24.57
C ALA A 53 -10.85 28.00 25.00
N GLY A 54 -10.92 28.21 26.31
CA GLY A 54 -11.05 29.51 26.96
C GLY A 54 -10.57 29.45 28.41
N PRO A 55 -10.77 30.51 29.21
CA PRO A 55 -10.28 30.58 30.58
C PRO A 55 -10.81 29.45 31.48
N ALA A 56 -12.01 28.93 31.20
CA ALA A 56 -12.61 27.83 31.97
C ALA A 56 -12.12 26.43 31.54
N GLY A 57 -11.21 26.34 30.57
CA GLY A 57 -10.56 25.10 30.13
C GLY A 57 -11.00 24.64 28.73
N SER A 58 -10.81 23.35 28.45
CA SER A 58 -11.00 22.80 27.09
C SER A 58 -12.45 22.76 26.62
N ALA A 59 -13.44 22.80 27.52
CA ALA A 59 -14.85 22.85 27.12
C ALA A 59 -15.34 24.28 26.84
N ASP A 60 -14.52 25.29 27.08
CA ASP A 60 -14.87 26.70 26.89
C ASP A 60 -14.63 27.11 25.43
N GLU A 61 -15.42 26.52 24.52
CA GLU A 61 -15.23 26.56 23.08
C GLU A 61 -16.37 27.31 22.38
N VAL A 62 -16.06 27.96 21.25
CA VAL A 62 -17.07 28.65 20.43
C VAL A 62 -16.82 28.44 18.93
N ILE A 63 -17.92 28.42 18.18
CA ILE A 63 -17.97 28.56 16.72
C ILE A 63 -19.04 29.63 16.46
N GLU A 64 -18.73 30.68 15.73
CA GLU A 64 -19.69 31.70 15.35
C GLU A 64 -19.83 31.77 13.84
N LEU A 65 -21.07 31.86 13.36
CA LEU A 65 -21.38 32.14 11.96
C LEU A 65 -21.91 33.57 11.83
N ALA A 66 -21.56 34.29 10.77
CA ALA A 66 -22.07 35.62 10.51
C ALA A 66 -22.49 35.81 9.05
N ASN A 67 -23.60 36.52 8.84
CA ASN A 67 -24.02 36.91 7.49
C ASN A 67 -23.39 38.25 7.08
N TYR A 68 -22.30 38.19 6.33
CA TYR A 68 -21.62 39.33 5.70
C TYR A 68 -22.34 39.86 4.45
N GLY A 69 -23.41 39.19 4.01
CA GLY A 69 -24.17 39.53 2.80
C GLY A 69 -25.16 40.68 3.00
N ALA A 70 -25.76 41.13 1.91
CA ALA A 70 -26.73 42.23 1.92
C ALA A 70 -28.21 41.77 2.03
N ALA A 71 -28.45 40.46 2.08
CA ALA A 71 -29.79 39.86 2.17
C ALA A 71 -29.86 38.76 3.26
N PRO A 72 -31.05 38.47 3.82
CA PRO A 72 -31.21 37.36 4.76
C PRO A 72 -30.79 36.02 4.16
N ALA A 73 -30.12 35.19 4.95
CA ALA A 73 -29.68 33.83 4.60
C ALA A 73 -30.55 32.80 5.31
N ASP A 74 -31.20 31.90 4.57
CA ASP A 74 -31.93 30.75 5.11
C ASP A 74 -30.98 29.56 5.17
N LEU A 75 -30.75 29.03 6.37
CA LEU A 75 -29.79 27.94 6.63
C LEU A 75 -30.48 26.58 6.74
N THR A 76 -31.74 26.46 6.33
CA THR A 76 -32.45 25.17 6.33
C THR A 76 -31.65 24.12 5.56
N GLY A 77 -31.40 22.97 6.20
CA GLY A 77 -30.57 21.89 5.67
C GLY A 77 -29.06 22.10 5.72
N TRP A 78 -28.55 23.26 6.15
CA TRP A 78 -27.10 23.49 6.30
C TRP A 78 -26.55 22.69 7.47
N GLN A 79 -25.29 22.28 7.35
CA GLN A 79 -24.61 21.45 8.34
C GLN A 79 -23.25 22.04 8.70
N VAL A 80 -22.89 21.91 9.98
CA VAL A 80 -21.58 22.27 10.53
C VAL A 80 -20.86 20.99 10.90
N PHE A 81 -19.64 20.80 10.41
CA PHE A 81 -18.75 19.70 10.75
C PHE A 81 -17.50 20.24 11.45
N ARG A 82 -16.79 19.36 12.16
CA ARG A 82 -15.47 19.63 12.73
C ARG A 82 -14.41 18.88 11.93
N CYS A 83 -13.19 19.42 11.87
CA CYS A 83 -12.00 18.63 11.58
C CYS A 83 -11.36 18.18 12.90
N ALA A 84 -10.95 16.91 12.96
CA ALA A 84 -10.39 16.26 14.14
C ALA A 84 -8.89 16.57 14.30
N ALA A 85 -8.27 16.10 15.38
CA ALA A 85 -6.83 16.24 15.62
C ALA A 85 -5.96 15.71 14.45
N SER A 86 -6.47 14.71 13.73
CA SER A 86 -5.82 14.13 12.55
C SER A 86 -5.85 15.02 11.30
N GLY A 87 -6.51 16.18 11.36
CA GLY A 87 -6.75 17.04 10.20
C GLY A 87 -7.97 16.64 9.37
N SER A 88 -8.46 15.41 9.52
CA SER A 88 -9.60 14.90 8.75
C SER A 88 -10.93 15.51 9.19
N ARG A 89 -11.82 15.78 8.23
CA ARG A 89 -13.22 16.15 8.48
C ARG A 89 -13.97 14.97 9.11
N ALA A 90 -14.69 15.23 10.20
CA ALA A 90 -15.54 14.23 10.82
C ALA A 90 -16.70 13.81 9.91
N TYR A 91 -17.09 12.54 10.02
CA TYR A 91 -18.25 11.99 9.30
C TYR A 91 -19.57 12.54 9.85
N ASP A 92 -19.72 12.53 11.18
CA ASP A 92 -20.91 13.06 11.84
C ASP A 92 -20.86 14.60 11.95
N PRO A 93 -21.97 15.29 11.67
CA PRO A 93 -22.03 16.73 11.83
C PRO A 93 -21.91 17.11 13.32
N GLN A 94 -21.29 18.26 13.56
CA GLN A 94 -21.11 18.86 14.89
C GLN A 94 -22.46 19.28 15.51
N LEU A 95 -23.44 19.60 14.66
CA LEU A 95 -24.79 19.95 15.04
C LEU A 95 -25.82 19.21 14.17
N PRO A 96 -27.07 19.03 14.64
CA PRO A 96 -28.19 18.78 13.74
C PRO A 96 -28.29 19.85 12.65
N PRO A 97 -28.94 19.55 11.50
CA PRO A 97 -29.15 20.55 10.44
C PRO A 97 -29.79 21.84 10.98
N LEU A 98 -29.35 22.99 10.45
CA LEU A 98 -29.75 24.33 10.91
C LEU A 98 -31.17 24.74 10.46
N ASP A 99 -32.11 23.81 10.55
CA ASP A 99 -33.49 23.97 10.09
C ASP A 99 -34.23 25.10 10.81
N GLY A 100 -34.79 26.03 10.03
CA GLY A 100 -35.54 27.17 10.56
C GLY A 100 -34.66 28.33 11.07
N VAL A 101 -33.34 28.27 10.87
CA VAL A 101 -32.43 29.38 11.14
C VAL A 101 -32.40 30.32 9.95
N THR A 102 -32.59 31.62 10.19
CA THR A 102 -32.44 32.67 9.16
C THR A 102 -31.63 33.82 9.72
N LEU A 103 -30.49 34.14 9.10
CA LEU A 103 -29.62 35.23 9.53
C LEU A 103 -29.85 36.47 8.67
N ALA A 104 -30.29 37.57 9.28
CA ALA A 104 -30.34 38.88 8.66
C ALA A 104 -28.92 39.41 8.34
N PRO A 105 -28.77 40.39 7.43
CA PRO A 105 -27.48 41.04 7.19
C PRO A 105 -26.83 41.56 8.48
N GLY A 106 -25.62 41.08 8.78
CA GLY A 106 -24.85 41.41 9.98
C GLY A 106 -25.29 40.67 11.25
N GLU A 107 -26.25 39.75 11.18
CA GLU A 107 -26.62 38.87 12.31
C GLU A 107 -25.62 37.72 12.43
N THR A 108 -25.35 37.33 13.68
CA THR A 108 -24.49 36.20 14.04
C THR A 108 -25.32 35.04 14.59
N PHE A 109 -24.73 33.84 14.55
CA PHE A 109 -25.27 32.62 15.14
C PHE A 109 -24.16 31.97 15.98
N LEU A 110 -24.28 32.07 17.29
CA LEU A 110 -23.28 31.57 18.22
C LEU A 110 -23.56 30.11 18.57
N ILE A 111 -22.56 29.27 18.35
CA ILE A 111 -22.56 27.85 18.68
C ILE A 111 -21.50 27.63 19.75
N ALA A 112 -21.84 26.94 20.84
CA ALA A 112 -20.91 26.69 21.92
C ALA A 112 -20.96 25.24 22.41
N ASN A 113 -19.92 24.79 23.09
CA ASN A 113 -19.96 23.50 23.77
C ASN A 113 -20.95 23.56 24.96
N ALA A 114 -21.76 22.52 25.13
CA ALA A 114 -22.76 22.42 26.20
C ALA A 114 -22.15 22.43 27.62
N ALA A 115 -20.88 22.02 27.75
CA ALA A 115 -20.11 22.07 28.99
C ALA A 115 -19.32 23.38 29.18
N GLY A 116 -19.40 24.32 28.22
CA GLY A 116 -18.68 25.59 28.22
C GLY A 116 -19.36 26.70 29.03
N THR A 117 -18.92 27.95 28.82
CA THR A 117 -19.38 29.12 29.58
C THR A 117 -20.49 29.93 28.90
N PHE A 118 -21.04 29.47 27.77
CA PHE A 118 -22.07 30.17 26.98
C PHE A 118 -23.43 29.46 27.07
N PRO A 119 -24.16 29.53 28.20
CA PRO A 119 -25.46 28.88 28.34
C PRO A 119 -26.55 29.50 27.44
N ASP A 120 -26.33 30.73 26.97
CA ASP A 120 -27.27 31.49 26.14
C ASP A 120 -26.88 31.49 24.64
N ALA A 121 -25.96 30.61 24.21
CA ALA A 121 -25.65 30.44 22.78
C ALA A 121 -26.88 29.96 21.99
N ASP A 122 -26.92 30.25 20.68
CA ASP A 122 -28.05 29.90 19.80
C ASP A 122 -28.16 28.39 19.57
N ALA A 123 -27.05 27.68 19.61
CA ALA A 123 -26.98 26.22 19.58
C ALA A 123 -25.83 25.66 20.42
N HIS A 124 -25.96 24.40 20.80
CA HIS A 124 -24.95 23.69 21.60
C HIS A 124 -24.56 22.36 20.98
N TYR A 125 -23.28 22.00 21.10
CA TYR A 125 -22.74 20.68 20.78
C TYR A 125 -22.09 20.03 22.00
N GLU A 126 -21.96 18.70 21.97
CA GLU A 126 -21.43 17.91 23.10
C GLU A 126 -19.99 17.43 22.87
N VAL A 127 -19.60 17.22 21.61
CA VAL A 127 -18.27 16.72 21.26
C VAL A 127 -17.31 17.89 21.13
N SER A 128 -16.35 18.00 22.05
CA SER A 128 -15.33 19.05 22.03
C SER A 128 -14.54 19.10 20.72
N LEU A 129 -14.09 20.31 20.37
CA LEU A 129 -13.08 20.51 19.34
C LEU A 129 -11.74 19.94 19.83
N ALA A 130 -10.93 19.42 18.90
CA ALA A 130 -9.72 18.71 19.26
C ALA A 130 -8.62 19.64 19.82
N ASN A 131 -7.81 19.08 20.73
CA ASN A 131 -6.80 19.84 21.46
C ASN A 131 -5.56 20.13 20.63
N ASP A 132 -5.08 19.12 19.92
CA ASP A 132 -3.79 19.14 19.22
C ASP A 132 -3.92 19.78 17.81
N GLY A 133 -5.15 20.07 17.40
CA GLY A 133 -5.52 20.82 16.20
C GLY A 133 -7.01 20.63 15.92
N PHE A 134 -7.67 21.63 15.34
CA PHE A 134 -9.11 21.58 15.07
C PHE A 134 -9.48 22.38 13.83
N GLY A 135 -10.63 22.07 13.24
CA GLY A 135 -11.20 22.90 12.18
C GLY A 135 -12.72 22.91 12.20
N VAL A 136 -13.29 23.81 11.43
CA VAL A 136 -14.74 23.93 11.22
C VAL A 136 -15.01 23.93 9.73
N TRP A 137 -16.00 23.17 9.31
CA TRP A 137 -16.40 23.00 7.91
C TRP A 137 -17.91 23.22 7.78
N LEU A 138 -18.32 24.15 6.93
CA LEU A 138 -19.71 24.56 6.74
C LEU A 138 -20.20 24.15 5.35
N GLU A 139 -21.30 23.41 5.29
CA GLU A 139 -21.94 23.01 4.03
C GLU A 139 -23.40 23.48 3.96
N ASP A 140 -23.86 23.74 2.74
CA ASP A 140 -25.26 24.02 2.48
C ASP A 140 -26.11 22.74 2.33
N ALA A 141 -27.41 22.92 2.12
CA ALA A 141 -28.36 21.81 1.96
C ALA A 141 -28.11 20.91 0.73
N SER A 142 -27.23 21.33 -0.19
CA SER A 142 -26.80 20.56 -1.36
C SER A 142 -25.42 19.93 -1.15
N ARG A 143 -24.91 19.92 0.09
CA ARG A 143 -23.56 19.45 0.48
C ARG A 143 -22.43 20.21 -0.22
N THR A 144 -22.71 21.43 -0.68
CA THR A 144 -21.66 22.29 -1.24
C THR A 144 -20.96 23.00 -0.09
N LEU A 145 -19.63 22.93 -0.06
CA LEU A 145 -18.81 23.68 0.88
C LEU A 145 -19.07 25.19 0.75
N VAL A 146 -19.40 25.82 1.87
CA VAL A 146 -19.67 27.26 1.97
C VAL A 146 -18.47 28.01 2.52
N ASP A 147 -17.87 27.50 3.60
CA ASP A 147 -16.71 28.07 4.29
C ASP A 147 -16.02 27.01 5.15
N ALA A 148 -14.71 27.17 5.38
CA ALA A 148 -13.96 26.34 6.32
C ALA A 148 -12.81 27.13 6.95
N VAL A 149 -12.37 26.68 8.13
CA VAL A 149 -11.18 27.19 8.82
C VAL A 149 -10.49 26.03 9.54
N ALA A 150 -9.16 26.02 9.47
CA ALA A 150 -8.31 25.01 10.10
C ALA A 150 -7.31 25.68 11.03
N VAL A 151 -7.11 25.10 12.20
CA VAL A 151 -6.21 25.58 13.26
C VAL A 151 -5.32 24.42 13.73
N TYR A 152 -4.11 24.33 13.19
CA TYR A 152 -3.15 23.24 13.40
C TYR A 152 -1.73 23.77 13.56
N ALA A 153 -0.86 23.01 14.23
CA ALA A 153 0.55 23.33 14.26
C ALA A 153 1.20 22.93 12.92
N ALA A 154 1.97 23.82 12.31
CA ALA A 154 2.76 23.46 11.13
C ALA A 154 3.78 22.35 11.49
N PRO A 155 4.12 21.41 10.58
CA PRO A 155 3.65 21.30 9.19
C PRO A 155 2.30 20.58 9.04
N GLY A 156 1.54 20.38 10.12
CA GLY A 156 0.27 19.65 10.08
C GLY A 156 -0.74 20.26 9.12
N ASP A 157 -1.52 19.39 8.48
CA ASP A 157 -2.51 19.73 7.46
C ASP A 157 -3.94 19.40 7.92
N SER A 158 -4.94 19.81 7.13
CA SER A 158 -6.33 19.48 7.40
C SER A 158 -7.21 19.62 6.17
N ASP A 159 -8.25 18.79 6.07
CA ASP A 159 -9.34 18.97 5.09
C ASP A 159 -9.93 20.38 5.19
N CYS A 160 -10.09 20.90 6.42
CA CYS A 160 -10.64 22.24 6.66
C CYS A 160 -9.75 23.38 6.18
N ALA A 161 -8.51 23.09 5.75
CA ALA A 161 -7.58 24.11 5.27
C ALA A 161 -7.74 24.41 3.78
N LEU A 162 -8.40 23.53 3.02
CA LEU A 162 -8.69 23.69 1.58
C LEU A 162 -7.46 23.95 0.71
N GLY A 163 -6.32 23.33 1.05
CA GLY A 163 -5.04 23.52 0.36
C GLY A 163 -4.27 24.78 0.74
N ASP A 164 -4.75 25.55 1.74
CA ASP A 164 -4.01 26.66 2.34
C ASP A 164 -3.26 26.22 3.62
N THR A 165 -2.37 27.06 4.13
CA THR A 165 -1.70 26.84 5.42
C THR A 165 -2.70 27.03 6.57
N PRO A 166 -2.87 26.06 7.48
CA PRO A 166 -3.70 26.23 8.67
C PRO A 166 -3.25 27.40 9.55
N LEU A 167 -4.20 27.96 10.30
CA LEU A 167 -3.88 28.91 11.36
C LEU A 167 -3.10 28.21 12.48
N PRO A 168 -2.16 28.90 13.16
CA PRO A 168 -1.43 28.31 14.28
C PRO A 168 -2.35 27.86 15.42
N ASN A 169 -2.14 26.64 15.93
CA ASN A 169 -2.80 26.15 17.14
C ASN A 169 -2.15 26.70 18.42
N ASP A 170 -2.21 28.02 18.61
CA ASP A 170 -1.49 28.74 19.66
C ASP A 170 -2.37 29.76 20.43
N LEU A 171 -3.69 29.53 20.45
CA LEU A 171 -4.63 30.34 21.21
C LEU A 171 -4.34 30.27 22.71
N ASN A 172 -4.27 31.43 23.36
CA ASN A 172 -4.05 31.54 24.79
C ASN A 172 -5.38 31.56 25.54
N GLY A 173 -5.77 30.43 26.12
CA GLY A 173 -6.99 30.28 26.92
C GLY A 173 -7.02 31.19 28.16
N PHE A 174 -5.88 31.41 28.82
CA PHE A 174 -5.78 32.36 29.94
C PHE A 174 -6.11 33.81 29.51
N ARG A 175 -5.76 34.21 28.28
CA ARG A 175 -6.07 35.53 27.72
C ARG A 175 -7.43 35.61 27.04
N ASP A 176 -8.23 34.53 27.11
CA ASP A 176 -9.52 34.41 26.43
C ASP A 176 -9.41 34.70 24.93
N GLN A 177 -8.40 34.15 24.25
CA GLN A 177 -8.17 34.40 22.83
C GLN A 177 -9.00 33.49 21.93
N THR A 178 -9.42 34.04 20.80
CA THR A 178 -10.07 33.32 19.67
C THR A 178 -9.45 33.74 18.34
N TRP A 179 -9.64 32.92 17.32
CA TRP A 179 -9.40 33.33 15.94
C TRP A 179 -10.64 34.07 15.43
N GLN A 180 -10.46 35.28 14.93
CA GLN A 180 -11.54 36.15 14.46
C GLN A 180 -11.30 36.60 13.03
N ARG A 181 -12.33 36.48 12.20
CA ARG A 181 -12.31 36.86 10.79
C ARG A 181 -12.34 38.38 10.62
N THR A 182 -11.41 38.90 9.82
CA THR A 182 -11.30 40.31 9.40
C THR A 182 -11.36 40.48 7.88
N GLY A 183 -11.17 39.40 7.12
CA GLY A 183 -11.20 39.36 5.65
C GLY A 183 -11.93 38.15 5.07
N ASP A 184 -12.07 38.14 3.74
CA ASP A 184 -12.73 37.09 2.96
C ASP A 184 -11.99 36.78 1.64
N THR A 185 -10.66 36.95 1.63
CA THR A 185 -9.79 36.67 0.49
C THR A 185 -9.74 35.19 0.12
N GLY A 186 -10.06 34.30 1.07
CA GLY A 186 -9.92 32.85 0.95
C GLY A 186 -8.54 32.33 1.39
N VAL A 187 -7.64 33.22 1.81
CA VAL A 187 -6.35 32.86 2.42
C VAL A 187 -6.48 33.07 3.92
N GLN A 188 -6.39 32.00 4.70
CA GLN A 188 -6.64 32.01 6.13
C GLN A 188 -5.72 32.99 6.87
N ALA A 189 -4.43 32.99 6.52
CA ALA A 189 -3.44 33.89 7.11
C ALA A 189 -3.73 35.39 6.86
N ASP A 190 -4.44 35.73 5.78
CA ASP A 190 -4.83 37.11 5.46
C ASP A 190 -6.18 37.48 6.07
N ASP A 191 -7.04 36.49 6.31
CA ASP A 191 -8.43 36.68 6.68
C ASP A 191 -8.68 36.64 8.20
N TRP A 192 -7.77 36.06 8.98
CA TRP A 192 -7.97 35.82 10.41
C TRP A 192 -6.91 36.50 11.29
N ILE A 193 -7.34 36.97 12.45
CA ILE A 193 -6.46 37.49 13.50
C ILE A 193 -6.72 36.76 14.81
N LYS A 194 -5.69 36.67 15.65
CA LYS A 194 -5.80 36.21 17.04
C LYS A 194 -6.10 37.40 17.94
N ALA A 195 -7.23 37.40 18.63
CA ALA A 195 -7.69 38.53 19.46
C ALA A 195 -8.47 38.05 20.70
N PRO A 196 -8.69 38.90 21.72
CA PRO A 196 -9.58 38.57 22.84
C PRO A 196 -11.00 38.30 22.34
N ARG A 197 -11.66 37.28 22.90
CA ARG A 197 -12.95 36.75 22.50
C ARG A 197 -14.03 37.82 22.39
N THR A 198 -14.79 37.78 21.31
CA THR A 198 -15.92 38.67 21.01
C THR A 198 -17.24 37.95 20.75
N ALA A 199 -17.32 36.64 21.00
CA ALA A 199 -18.50 35.81 20.75
C ALA A 199 -19.85 36.51 21.08
N GLY A 200 -20.70 36.67 20.06
CA GLY A 200 -21.98 37.37 20.12
C GLY A 200 -21.92 38.89 19.86
N GLU A 201 -20.73 39.45 19.64
CA GLU A 201 -20.45 40.87 19.38
C GLU A 201 -19.58 41.01 18.10
N PRO A 202 -19.41 42.21 17.53
CA PRO A 202 -18.58 42.38 16.35
C PRO A 202 -17.10 41.99 16.60
N ASN A 203 -16.54 41.18 15.70
CA ASN A 203 -15.12 40.82 15.70
C ASN A 203 -14.19 42.02 15.88
N ALA A 204 -13.08 41.78 16.58
CA ALA A 204 -11.94 42.66 16.63
C ALA A 204 -11.39 42.92 15.22
N THR A 205 -10.73 44.07 15.08
CA THR A 205 -10.09 44.50 13.81
C THR A 205 -8.58 44.60 13.93
N GLU A 206 -8.04 44.38 15.13
CA GLU A 206 -6.61 44.44 15.44
C GLU A 206 -6.27 43.23 16.31
N PRO A 207 -5.13 42.56 16.08
CA PRO A 207 -4.72 41.41 16.88
C PRO A 207 -4.41 41.80 18.33
N ASP A 208 -4.40 40.80 19.21
CA ASP A 208 -3.91 40.97 20.57
C ASP A 208 -2.43 41.41 20.59
N GLY A 209 -2.05 42.22 21.58
CA GLY A 209 -0.72 42.85 21.66
C GLY A 209 0.45 41.92 21.95
N GLY A 210 0.21 40.63 22.24
CA GLY A 210 1.24 39.66 22.57
C GLY A 210 1.96 39.91 23.91
N PRO A 211 3.11 39.25 24.14
CA PRO A 211 4.00 39.55 25.27
C PRO A 211 4.48 41.01 25.26
N VAL A 212 4.68 41.58 26.45
CA VAL A 212 5.16 42.94 26.68
C VAL A 212 6.59 42.90 27.19
N ASP A 213 7.50 43.62 26.53
CA ASP A 213 8.92 43.74 26.90
C ASP A 213 9.16 43.80 28.42
N SER A 214 10.12 43.01 28.87
CA SER A 214 10.48 42.82 30.27
C SER A 214 11.99 42.68 30.44
N ASP A 215 12.54 43.28 31.49
CA ASP A 215 13.92 43.02 31.91
C ASP A 215 14.05 41.67 32.64
N VAL A 216 12.92 41.12 33.14
CA VAL A 216 12.87 39.80 33.79
C VAL A 216 12.32 38.76 32.82
N LEU A 217 13.17 37.81 32.45
CA LEU A 217 12.92 36.78 31.44
C LEU A 217 13.19 35.39 32.02
N VAL A 218 12.62 34.35 31.44
CA VAL A 218 12.98 32.95 31.66
C VAL A 218 14.45 32.77 31.26
N SER A 219 15.31 32.43 32.21
CA SER A 219 16.75 32.22 31.96
C SER A 219 17.11 30.75 31.77
N GLU A 220 16.42 29.85 32.46
CA GLU A 220 16.69 28.41 32.44
C GLU A 220 15.40 27.62 32.69
N LEU A 221 15.18 26.52 31.96
CA LEU A 221 14.03 25.65 32.17
C LEU A 221 14.32 24.18 31.85
N VAL A 222 13.66 23.29 32.61
CA VAL A 222 13.73 21.84 32.41
C VAL A 222 12.55 21.13 33.08
N ASN A 223 12.04 20.07 32.45
CA ASN A 223 10.96 19.22 32.96
C ASN A 223 11.45 17.90 33.59
N GLY A 224 12.64 17.94 34.20
CA GLY A 224 13.25 16.82 34.91
C GLY A 224 14.71 17.06 35.25
N GLY A 225 15.31 16.13 35.98
CA GLY A 225 16.72 16.19 36.36
C GLY A 225 17.27 14.81 36.72
N PRO A 226 18.55 14.72 37.12
CA PRO A 226 19.16 13.46 37.53
C PRO A 226 18.42 12.73 38.67
N ALA A 227 17.61 13.44 39.46
CA ALA A 227 16.77 12.84 40.50
C ALA A 227 15.39 12.34 40.00
N GLY A 228 15.09 12.46 38.71
CA GLY A 228 13.86 11.98 38.06
C GLY A 228 12.97 13.11 37.51
N SER A 229 11.75 12.76 37.12
CA SER A 229 10.80 13.68 36.47
C SER A 229 10.36 14.85 37.36
N GLY A 230 10.31 14.68 38.68
CA GLY A 230 10.00 15.76 39.62
C GLY A 230 11.18 16.70 39.92
N ASP A 231 12.34 16.48 39.31
CA ASP A 231 13.51 17.36 39.45
C ASP A 231 13.45 18.50 38.40
N ASP A 232 12.26 19.08 38.22
CA ASP A 232 11.92 20.11 37.24
C ASP A 232 11.79 21.52 37.85
N PHE A 233 12.16 22.53 37.06
CA PHE A 233 12.11 23.94 37.46
C PHE A 233 12.08 24.90 36.27
N VAL A 234 11.71 26.14 36.56
CA VAL A 234 11.85 27.31 35.68
C VAL A 234 12.53 28.42 36.48
N GLU A 235 13.57 29.01 35.91
CA GLU A 235 14.30 30.15 36.45
C GLU A 235 13.95 31.41 35.68
N PHE A 236 13.79 32.51 36.42
CA PHE A 236 13.56 33.84 35.88
C PHE A 236 14.68 34.78 36.35
N ALA A 237 15.35 35.45 35.43
CA ALA A 237 16.48 36.34 35.72
C ALA A 237 16.22 37.77 35.24
N ASN A 238 16.73 38.73 36.01
CA ASN A 238 16.74 40.13 35.61
C ASN A 238 17.98 40.43 34.75
N TYR A 239 17.79 40.50 33.42
CA TYR A 239 18.80 40.88 32.44
C TYR A 239 18.93 42.40 32.25
N GLY A 240 18.05 43.18 32.91
CA GLY A 240 18.05 44.62 32.88
C GLY A 240 19.18 45.29 33.65
N THR A 241 19.06 46.60 33.80
CA THR A 241 20.05 47.41 34.55
C THR A 241 19.50 48.02 35.84
N GLU A 242 18.21 47.82 36.12
CA GLU A 242 17.52 48.30 37.32
C GLU A 242 16.84 47.13 38.06
N ALA A 243 16.59 47.31 39.35
CA ALA A 243 15.89 46.30 40.16
C ALA A 243 14.39 46.27 39.81
N VAL A 244 13.82 45.07 39.68
CA VAL A 244 12.41 44.85 39.30
C VAL A 244 11.66 44.22 40.47
N ASP A 245 10.53 44.81 40.87
CA ASP A 245 9.60 44.21 41.84
C ASP A 245 8.70 43.20 41.10
N VAL A 246 8.95 41.92 41.34
CA VAL A 246 8.18 40.80 40.78
C VAL A 246 7.15 40.29 41.79
N GLY A 247 6.94 40.98 42.91
CA GLY A 247 5.98 40.58 43.92
C GLY A 247 4.55 40.58 43.39
N GLY A 248 3.88 39.42 43.40
CA GLY A 248 2.54 39.25 42.83
C GLY A 248 2.51 38.73 41.40
N TRP A 249 3.66 38.69 40.71
CA TRP A 249 3.79 38.05 39.41
C TRP A 249 3.50 36.55 39.53
N LYS A 250 3.06 35.95 38.43
CA LYS A 250 2.58 34.58 38.36
C LYS A 250 3.34 33.81 37.29
N PHE A 251 3.57 32.54 37.58
CA PHE A 251 4.11 31.57 36.66
C PHE A 251 3.01 30.56 36.30
N TYR A 252 2.67 30.50 35.02
CA TYR A 252 1.78 29.50 34.43
C TYR A 252 2.61 28.50 33.61
N ARG A 253 2.24 27.22 33.66
CA ARG A 253 2.82 26.22 32.74
C ARG A 253 1.98 26.10 31.47
N CYS A 254 2.58 25.57 30.41
CA CYS A 254 1.83 24.98 29.31
C CYS A 254 1.81 23.44 29.44
N TRP A 255 0.70 22.83 29.04
CA TRP A 255 0.48 21.38 29.06
C TRP A 255 1.20 20.68 27.89
N GLY A 256 1.21 19.34 27.87
CA GLY A 256 1.78 18.57 26.75
C GLY A 256 1.13 18.90 25.41
N SER A 257 -0.18 19.15 25.40
CA SER A 257 -0.93 19.65 24.25
C SER A 257 -0.68 21.13 23.89
N GLY A 258 0.39 21.74 24.44
CA GLY A 258 0.74 23.14 24.23
C GLY A 258 -0.12 24.17 24.97
N ARG A 259 -1.32 23.82 25.43
CA ARG A 259 -2.31 24.77 25.96
C ARG A 259 -1.96 25.42 27.30
N THR A 260 -2.61 26.54 27.61
CA THR A 260 -2.58 27.22 28.91
C THR A 260 -3.96 27.81 29.28
N ASP A 261 -4.33 27.72 30.54
CA ASP A 261 -5.59 28.21 31.12
C ASP A 261 -5.42 28.57 32.61
N ASP A 262 -6.49 29.00 33.29
CA ASP A 262 -6.42 29.39 34.71
C ASP A 262 -5.96 28.26 35.64
N SER A 263 -6.19 27.00 35.30
CA SER A 263 -5.77 25.83 36.08
C SER A 263 -4.27 25.54 35.95
N SER A 264 -3.60 26.17 34.99
CA SER A 264 -2.17 25.99 34.72
C SER A 264 -1.24 26.84 35.61
N LEU A 265 -1.80 27.67 36.50
CA LEU A 265 -1.05 28.46 37.48
C LEU A 265 -0.22 27.55 38.40
N GLN A 266 1.11 27.68 38.34
CA GLN A 266 2.05 26.90 39.16
C GLN A 266 2.45 27.64 40.43
N ALA A 267 2.78 28.93 40.33
CA ALA A 267 3.28 29.70 41.46
C ALA A 267 2.95 31.19 41.35
N THR A 268 2.92 31.86 42.50
CA THR A 268 2.85 33.32 42.61
C THR A 268 4.02 33.81 43.45
N PHE A 269 4.74 34.80 42.95
CA PHE A 269 5.85 35.42 43.67
C PHE A 269 5.33 36.17 44.90
N PRO A 270 5.91 35.94 46.10
CA PRO A 270 5.49 36.62 47.31
C PRO A 270 5.59 38.14 47.16
N ALA A 271 4.63 38.88 47.73
CA ALA A 271 4.66 40.34 47.71
C ALA A 271 5.98 40.90 48.28
N GLY A 272 6.57 41.88 47.58
CA GLY A 272 7.85 42.49 47.93
C GLY A 272 9.09 41.68 47.50
N THR A 273 8.93 40.72 46.59
CA THR A 273 10.07 40.04 45.94
C THR A 273 10.67 40.97 44.90
N VAL A 274 11.91 41.38 45.09
CA VAL A 274 12.65 42.26 44.18
C VAL A 274 13.86 41.51 43.64
N LEU A 275 14.08 41.57 42.33
CA LEU A 275 15.28 41.03 41.67
C LEU A 275 16.20 42.19 41.28
N ASP A 276 17.39 42.26 41.89
CA ASP A 276 18.44 43.17 41.43
C ASP A 276 19.00 42.72 40.06
N PRO A 277 19.67 43.60 39.29
CA PRO A 277 20.30 43.22 38.02
C PRO A 277 21.24 42.02 38.17
N GLY A 278 21.04 40.98 37.35
CA GLY A 278 21.79 39.72 37.41
C GLY A 278 21.35 38.75 38.52
N GLU A 279 20.30 39.05 39.28
CA GLU A 279 19.68 38.10 40.20
C GLU A 279 18.62 37.23 39.50
N ALA A 280 18.50 36.00 39.97
CA ALA A 280 17.50 35.04 39.51
C ALA A 280 16.56 34.60 40.65
N ALA A 281 15.32 34.31 40.29
CA ALA A 281 14.38 33.56 41.12
C ALA A 281 13.96 32.26 40.44
N VAL A 282 13.84 31.20 41.24
CA VAL A 282 13.54 29.86 40.75
C VAL A 282 12.14 29.44 41.17
N ALA A 283 11.26 29.18 40.22
CA ALA A 283 10.07 28.38 40.44
C ALA A 283 10.47 26.90 40.33
N ALA A 284 10.43 26.18 41.45
CA ALA A 284 10.93 24.82 41.52
C ALA A 284 9.89 23.86 42.06
N HIS A 285 9.82 22.66 41.47
CA HIS A 285 9.02 21.58 42.03
C HIS A 285 9.47 21.28 43.48
N THR A 286 8.56 20.79 44.31
CA THR A 286 8.84 20.53 45.74
C THR A 286 9.97 19.53 45.99
N SER A 287 10.33 18.68 45.02
CA SER A 287 11.49 17.77 45.12
C SER A 287 12.82 18.36 44.69
N VAL A 288 12.86 19.51 44.02
CA VAL A 288 14.12 20.14 43.60
C VAL A 288 14.86 20.75 44.79
N SER A 289 16.13 20.40 44.92
CA SER A 289 17.02 20.99 45.92
C SER A 289 17.56 22.34 45.42
N VAL A 290 16.98 23.44 45.91
CA VAL A 290 17.41 24.80 45.54
C VAL A 290 18.53 25.27 46.49
N PRO A 291 19.66 25.82 45.98
CA PRO A 291 20.74 26.36 46.79
C PRO A 291 20.28 27.42 47.80
N SER A 292 20.93 27.45 48.96
CA SER A 292 20.64 28.46 49.98
C SER A 292 21.02 29.86 49.49
N GLY A 293 20.08 30.81 49.57
CA GLY A 293 20.29 32.19 49.15
C GLY A 293 19.69 32.54 47.79
N VAL A 294 19.22 31.53 47.03
CA VAL A 294 18.43 31.75 45.82
C VAL A 294 16.96 31.97 46.21
N THR A 295 16.35 33.02 45.66
CA THR A 295 14.92 33.28 45.83
C THR A 295 14.14 32.17 45.13
N ALA A 296 13.21 31.50 45.83
CA ALA A 296 12.46 30.41 45.23
C ALA A 296 10.99 30.37 45.63
N VAL A 297 10.15 30.05 44.64
CA VAL A 297 8.74 29.70 44.81
C VAL A 297 8.55 28.21 44.52
N ARG A 298 7.58 27.57 45.17
CA ARG A 298 7.40 26.12 45.13
C ARG A 298 6.07 25.73 44.53
N TYR A 299 6.10 24.70 43.70
CA TYR A 299 4.91 24.07 43.12
C TYR A 299 4.99 22.53 43.23
N SER A 300 3.85 21.85 43.12
CA SER A 300 3.74 20.40 43.37
C SER A 300 3.25 19.58 42.18
N VAL A 301 2.92 20.24 41.07
CA VAL A 301 2.55 19.56 39.83
C VAL A 301 3.69 19.77 38.85
N GLY A 302 4.32 18.68 38.39
CA GLY A 302 5.46 18.78 37.48
C GLY A 302 5.10 19.41 36.13
N LEU A 303 6.12 19.91 35.44
CA LEU A 303 6.02 20.22 34.01
C LEU A 303 5.70 18.95 33.21
N ALA A 304 5.05 19.10 32.05
CA ALA A 304 4.61 17.97 31.24
C ALA A 304 5.80 17.24 30.57
N ASN A 305 5.62 15.94 30.30
CA ASN A 305 6.69 15.10 29.73
C ASN A 305 6.74 15.18 28.20
N GLU A 306 5.57 15.20 27.55
CA GLU A 306 5.37 15.23 26.08
C GLU A 306 5.38 16.68 25.56
N GLY A 307 6.45 17.41 25.88
CA GLY A 307 6.53 18.85 25.68
C GLY A 307 5.98 19.66 26.86
N PHE A 308 6.52 20.87 27.05
CA PHE A 308 6.19 21.74 28.18
C PHE A 308 6.48 23.20 27.88
N GLY A 309 5.89 24.11 28.65
CA GLY A 309 6.20 25.53 28.51
C GLY A 309 6.05 26.30 29.81
N ALA A 310 6.54 27.52 29.78
CA ALA A 310 6.49 28.47 30.88
C ALA A 310 6.01 29.84 30.41
N MET A 311 5.13 30.47 31.19
CA MET A 311 4.62 31.80 30.93
C MET A 311 4.67 32.64 32.21
N LEU A 312 5.39 33.76 32.16
CA LEU A 312 5.50 34.73 33.22
C LEU A 312 4.51 35.86 33.00
N VAL A 313 3.65 36.12 34.00
CA VAL A 313 2.59 37.12 33.94
C VAL A 313 2.76 38.07 35.12
N ASP A 314 2.72 39.38 34.88
CA ASP A 314 2.80 40.37 35.95
C ASP A 314 1.51 40.46 36.80
N ASP A 315 1.50 41.33 37.81
CA ASP A 315 0.34 41.54 38.67
C ASP A 315 -0.81 42.32 38.00
N GLU A 316 -0.57 42.92 36.83
CA GLU A 316 -1.58 43.51 35.96
C GLU A 316 -2.19 42.54 34.93
N GLY A 317 -1.62 41.33 34.78
CA GLY A 317 -2.07 40.32 33.84
C GLY A 317 -1.42 40.39 32.45
N ALA A 318 -0.37 41.19 32.27
CA ALA A 318 0.40 41.20 31.04
C ALA A 318 1.43 40.06 31.03
N VAL A 319 1.52 39.36 29.91
CA VAL A 319 2.56 38.35 29.69
C VAL A 319 3.89 39.07 29.50
N ARG A 320 4.87 38.75 30.34
CA ARG A 320 6.20 39.38 30.34
C ARG A 320 7.24 38.56 29.59
N ASP A 321 7.10 37.25 29.64
CA ASP A 321 7.91 36.33 28.86
C ASP A 321 7.19 34.98 28.76
N SER A 322 7.49 34.23 27.71
CA SER A 322 7.05 32.84 27.56
C SER A 322 8.02 32.01 26.75
N VAL A 323 8.19 30.75 27.14
CA VAL A 323 9.06 29.80 26.48
C VAL A 323 8.34 28.47 26.31
N GLY A 324 8.27 27.98 25.08
CA GLY A 324 7.73 26.67 24.72
C GLY A 324 8.83 25.68 24.37
N VAL A 325 8.69 24.44 24.84
CA VAL A 325 9.53 23.29 24.50
C VAL A 325 8.62 22.20 23.91
N TYR A 326 8.49 22.19 22.58
CA TYR A 326 7.58 21.35 21.81
C TYR A 326 8.23 20.98 20.47
N GLU A 327 7.87 19.83 19.92
CA GLU A 327 8.27 19.49 18.55
C GLU A 327 7.53 20.40 17.55
N ALA A 328 8.28 20.97 16.61
CA ALA A 328 7.78 21.96 15.65
C ALA A 328 7.98 21.55 14.18
N ASP A 329 8.80 20.53 13.92
CA ASP A 329 9.16 20.10 12.55
C ASP A 329 8.27 18.98 11.98
N GLY A 330 7.51 18.28 12.82
CA GLY A 330 6.69 17.12 12.40
C GLY A 330 7.50 15.91 11.92
N TYR A 331 8.83 15.94 12.06
CA TYR A 331 9.70 14.93 11.48
C TYR A 331 9.77 13.69 12.37
N HIS A 332 10.17 13.84 13.64
CA HIS A 332 10.30 12.72 14.59
C HIS A 332 9.00 12.40 15.33
N GLN A 333 8.16 13.41 15.53
CA GLN A 333 6.91 13.36 16.29
C GLN A 333 5.93 14.40 15.74
N PRO A 334 4.63 14.28 16.03
CA PRO A 334 3.65 15.28 15.62
C PRO A 334 4.00 16.67 16.16
N ALA A 335 3.88 17.71 15.33
CA ALA A 335 4.12 19.07 15.77
C ALA A 335 3.05 19.54 16.76
N THR A 336 3.45 20.31 17.77
CA THR A 336 2.55 20.84 18.81
C THR A 336 2.64 22.36 18.88
N GLY A 337 1.51 23.02 18.65
CA GLY A 337 1.38 24.47 18.78
C GLY A 337 1.14 24.88 20.22
N SER A 338 1.68 26.01 20.66
CA SER A 338 1.53 26.46 22.04
C SER A 338 1.54 27.98 22.18
N PRO A 339 0.62 28.59 22.97
CA PRO A 339 0.73 29.99 23.40
C PRO A 339 1.94 30.30 24.29
N CYS A 340 2.67 29.30 24.79
CA CYS A 340 3.94 29.54 25.50
C CYS A 340 5.11 29.76 24.54
N ALA A 341 5.01 29.29 23.29
CA ALA A 341 6.08 29.47 22.31
C ALA A 341 6.08 30.90 21.77
N GLN A 342 7.24 31.55 21.77
CA GLN A 342 7.48 32.77 21.01
C GLN A 342 8.35 32.41 19.80
N GLY A 343 7.90 32.72 18.58
CA GLY A 343 8.54 32.24 17.36
C GLY A 343 8.54 30.72 17.29
N GLU A 344 9.64 30.12 16.84
CA GLU A 344 9.81 28.67 16.82
C GLU A 344 10.07 28.11 18.23
N ALA A 345 9.39 27.03 18.61
CA ALA A 345 9.55 26.39 19.91
C ALA A 345 10.89 25.66 20.03
N LEU A 346 11.36 25.43 21.25
CA LEU A 346 12.52 24.57 21.50
C LEU A 346 12.14 23.09 21.34
N PRO A 347 12.98 22.24 20.74
CA PRO A 347 12.65 20.83 20.58
C PRO A 347 12.65 20.09 21.93
N SER A 348 11.76 19.12 22.13
CA SER A 348 11.62 18.39 23.40
C SER A 348 12.64 17.25 23.53
N ARG A 349 13.93 17.62 23.46
CA ARG A 349 15.08 16.69 23.28
C ARG A 349 16.13 16.77 24.39
N LEU A 350 15.72 17.04 25.62
CA LEU A 350 16.63 17.06 26.78
C LEU A 350 16.75 15.67 27.43
N ASP A 351 17.99 15.22 27.67
CA ASP A 351 18.26 14.09 28.55
C ASP A 351 18.63 14.59 29.95
N PHE A 352 17.67 14.49 30.86
CA PHE A 352 17.86 14.94 32.23
C PHE A 352 18.90 14.14 33.02
N GLY A 353 19.25 12.91 32.60
CA GLY A 353 20.29 12.12 33.26
C GLY A 353 21.69 12.71 33.06
N TRP A 354 21.90 13.50 31.99
CA TRP A 354 23.11 14.31 31.78
C TRP A 354 23.02 15.71 32.40
N ASN A 355 21.96 15.98 33.16
CA ASN A 355 21.73 17.27 33.81
C ASN A 355 21.64 18.42 32.79
N GLN A 356 21.07 18.13 31.62
CA GLN A 356 20.85 19.11 30.55
C GLN A 356 19.63 19.98 30.85
N THR A 357 19.70 21.26 30.47
CA THR A 357 18.62 22.25 30.54
C THR A 357 18.65 23.13 29.29
N TYR A 358 17.57 23.87 29.02
CA TYR A 358 17.62 24.97 28.07
C TYR A 358 17.96 26.27 28.82
N GLN A 359 18.92 27.02 28.29
CA GLN A 359 19.40 28.28 28.89
C GLN A 359 19.41 29.40 27.85
N ARG A 360 18.98 30.59 28.28
CA ARG A 360 18.82 31.76 27.42
C ARG A 360 20.17 32.38 27.02
N VAL A 361 20.33 32.64 25.72
CA VAL A 361 21.44 33.37 25.09
C VAL A 361 21.00 34.65 24.38
N GLY A 362 19.70 34.81 24.16
CA GLY A 362 19.12 35.91 23.37
C GLY A 362 17.72 36.31 23.83
N ASP A 363 17.20 37.37 23.21
CA ASP A 363 15.82 37.86 23.39
C ASP A 363 15.37 38.52 22.08
N SER A 364 15.25 37.69 21.04
CA SER A 364 14.79 38.06 19.71
C SER A 364 13.28 37.84 19.52
N GLY A 365 12.63 37.16 20.48
CA GLY A 365 11.23 36.76 20.40
C GLY A 365 11.04 35.41 19.68
N ASP A 366 12.11 34.63 19.55
CA ASP A 366 12.14 33.31 18.93
C ASP A 366 12.86 32.34 19.87
N ASN A 367 12.13 31.40 20.47
CA ASN A 367 12.66 30.52 21.50
C ASN A 367 13.80 29.65 20.98
N ALA A 368 13.70 29.12 19.76
CA ALA A 368 14.75 28.30 19.14
C ALA A 368 16.05 29.10 18.90
N ALA A 369 15.95 30.40 18.57
CA ALA A 369 17.11 31.27 18.42
C ALA A 369 17.68 31.78 19.75
N ASP A 370 16.83 31.90 20.78
CA ASP A 370 17.14 32.56 22.03
C ASP A 370 17.67 31.62 23.13
N PHE A 371 17.59 30.31 22.93
CA PHE A 371 18.04 29.32 23.92
C PHE A 371 19.02 28.30 23.33
N VAL A 372 19.91 27.79 24.18
CA VAL A 372 20.80 26.67 23.86
C VAL A 372 20.65 25.57 24.90
N LYS A 373 20.89 24.32 24.48
CA LYS A 373 21.07 23.19 25.40
C LYS A 373 22.37 23.38 26.18
N ALA A 374 22.32 23.34 27.50
CA ALA A 374 23.47 23.54 28.40
C ALA A 374 23.38 22.66 29.66
N LEU A 375 24.42 22.66 30.50
CA LEU A 375 24.40 21.99 31.80
C LEU A 375 23.77 22.89 32.86
N ARG A 376 22.95 22.31 33.74
CA ARG A 376 22.20 23.02 34.79
C ARG A 376 23.02 24.04 35.59
N THR A 377 22.55 25.29 35.71
CA THR A 377 23.18 26.39 36.47
C THR A 377 22.27 27.06 37.52
N LEU A 378 21.28 26.34 38.01
CA LEU A 378 20.26 26.81 38.96
C LEU A 378 20.74 27.84 40.02
N GLY A 379 20.19 29.05 39.90
CA GLY A 379 20.45 30.22 40.72
C GLY A 379 21.54 31.17 40.19
N SER A 380 22.11 30.92 39.00
CA SER A 380 23.18 31.71 38.39
C SER A 380 22.83 32.15 36.97
N VAL A 381 23.06 33.43 36.67
CA VAL A 381 22.80 34.05 35.35
C VAL A 381 24.10 34.18 34.55
N ASP A 382 24.97 33.16 34.64
CA ASP A 382 26.22 33.13 33.87
C ASP A 382 25.94 32.88 32.38
N GLU A 383 26.85 33.33 31.52
CA GLU A 383 26.78 33.03 30.08
C GLU A 383 26.78 31.50 29.85
N PRO A 384 25.74 30.95 29.19
CA PRO A 384 25.60 29.51 29.04
C PRO A 384 26.65 28.95 28.09
N VAL A 385 27.09 27.72 28.37
CA VAL A 385 28.00 26.97 27.49
C VAL A 385 27.18 25.90 26.78
N ALA A 386 26.93 26.12 25.49
CA ALA A 386 26.21 25.16 24.66
C ALA A 386 26.89 23.78 24.67
N ILE A 387 26.08 22.73 24.77
CA ILE A 387 26.51 21.33 24.73
C ILE A 387 25.78 20.58 23.62
N GLU A 388 26.47 19.63 23.02
CA GLU A 388 25.90 18.66 22.08
C GLU A 388 25.52 17.37 22.82
N ASP A 389 24.60 16.60 22.24
CA ASP A 389 24.35 15.25 22.72
C ASP A 389 25.60 14.37 22.48
N PRO A 390 25.94 13.49 23.43
CA PRO A 390 27.14 12.69 23.31
C PRO A 390 26.98 11.68 22.18
N ALA A 391 27.94 11.70 21.25
CA ALA A 391 28.04 10.64 20.25
C ALA A 391 28.52 9.33 20.88
N PRO A 392 28.01 8.17 20.42
CA PRO A 392 28.54 6.87 20.80
C PRO A 392 30.05 6.76 20.54
N VAL A 393 30.80 6.21 21.49
CA VAL A 393 32.20 5.83 21.30
C VAL A 393 32.27 4.46 20.65
N ASP A 394 32.74 4.40 19.41
CA ASP A 394 32.96 3.11 18.76
C ASP A 394 34.19 2.42 19.35
N ASN A 395 33.92 1.40 20.16
CA ASN A 395 34.91 0.51 20.76
C ASN A 395 34.68 -0.96 20.37
N GLY A 396 33.80 -1.23 19.40
CA GLY A 396 33.42 -2.59 19.02
C GLY A 396 32.21 -3.16 19.76
N VAL A 397 31.86 -2.67 20.96
CA VAL A 397 30.76 -3.23 21.77
C VAL A 397 29.45 -2.49 21.54
N GLY A 398 28.35 -3.22 21.43
CA GLY A 398 26.99 -2.68 21.34
C GLY A 398 25.95 -3.68 21.84
N VAL A 399 24.69 -3.24 21.93
CA VAL A 399 23.53 -4.09 22.21
C VAL A 399 23.33 -5.03 21.02
N SER A 400 23.47 -6.34 21.21
CA SER A 400 23.27 -7.34 20.16
C SER A 400 21.82 -7.80 20.06
N GLU A 401 21.13 -7.90 21.19
CA GLU A 401 19.79 -8.46 21.27
C GLU A 401 19.01 -7.81 22.42
N LEU A 402 17.71 -7.56 22.22
CA LEU A 402 16.82 -7.09 23.29
C LEU A 402 15.36 -7.46 23.08
N VAL A 403 14.65 -7.64 24.20
CA VAL A 403 13.20 -7.84 24.25
C VAL A 403 12.66 -7.48 25.63
N ASN A 404 11.41 -7.01 25.72
CA ASN A 404 10.74 -6.62 26.97
C ASN A 404 9.80 -7.69 27.56
N ALA A 405 9.67 -8.84 26.91
CA ALA A 405 8.85 -9.98 27.33
C ALA A 405 9.35 -11.26 26.63
N GLY A 406 8.74 -12.40 26.91
CA GLY A 406 9.13 -13.68 26.31
C GLY A 406 8.05 -14.76 26.47
N PRO A 407 8.30 -16.01 26.04
CA PRO A 407 7.36 -17.13 26.19
C PRO A 407 6.97 -17.44 27.64
N GLY A 408 7.81 -17.05 28.60
CA GLY A 408 7.52 -17.12 30.04
C GLY A 408 6.63 -15.99 30.59
N GLY A 409 6.21 -15.04 29.75
CA GLY A 409 5.40 -13.86 30.09
C GLY A 409 6.22 -12.56 30.18
N GLY A 410 5.59 -11.46 30.61
CA GLY A 410 6.20 -10.11 30.64
C GLY A 410 7.34 -9.89 31.65
N SER A 411 7.91 -10.95 32.22
CA SER A 411 9.16 -10.91 33.00
C SER A 411 10.25 -11.79 32.39
N ASP A 412 9.93 -12.50 31.29
CA ASP A 412 10.85 -13.32 30.51
C ASP A 412 11.55 -12.45 29.47
N GLU A 413 12.20 -11.41 29.95
CA GLU A 413 12.84 -10.36 29.15
C GLU A 413 14.36 -10.38 29.40
N PHE A 414 15.11 -9.86 28.43
CA PHE A 414 16.55 -9.75 28.53
C PHE A 414 17.10 -8.71 27.55
N PHE A 415 18.37 -8.36 27.74
CA PHE A 415 19.17 -7.70 26.73
C PHE A 415 20.59 -8.25 26.75
N GLU A 416 21.29 -8.10 25.65
CA GLU A 416 22.62 -8.63 25.45
C GLU A 416 23.55 -7.55 24.89
N LEU A 417 24.79 -7.52 25.36
CA LEU A 417 25.87 -6.76 24.73
C LEU A 417 26.82 -7.74 24.02
N ALA A 418 27.35 -7.36 22.87
CA ALA A 418 28.35 -8.16 22.18
C ALA A 418 29.51 -7.31 21.67
N ASN A 419 30.68 -7.95 21.54
CA ASN A 419 31.85 -7.34 20.93
C ASN A 419 31.93 -7.68 19.44
N PHE A 420 31.48 -6.75 18.60
CA PHE A 420 31.59 -6.79 17.14
C PHE A 420 32.95 -6.30 16.61
N GLY A 421 33.86 -5.88 17.50
CA GLY A 421 35.19 -5.42 17.15
C GLY A 421 36.20 -6.55 16.92
N ASP A 422 37.45 -6.19 16.68
CA ASP A 422 38.56 -7.12 16.45
C ASP A 422 39.53 -7.25 17.64
N GLU A 423 39.28 -6.51 18.72
CA GLU A 423 40.10 -6.48 19.93
C GLU A 423 39.26 -6.70 21.20
N PRO A 424 39.84 -7.28 22.28
CA PRO A 424 39.13 -7.45 23.55
C PRO A 424 38.80 -6.13 24.23
N VAL A 425 37.60 -6.05 24.85
CA VAL A 425 37.10 -4.84 25.53
C VAL A 425 36.80 -5.10 27.00
N ASP A 426 37.39 -4.28 27.89
CA ASP A 426 37.16 -4.34 29.34
C ASP A 426 35.88 -3.58 29.71
N LEU A 427 34.85 -4.33 30.15
CA LEU A 427 33.56 -3.80 30.58
C LEU A 427 33.56 -3.36 32.05
N THR A 428 34.66 -3.49 32.78
CA THR A 428 34.70 -3.22 34.22
C THR A 428 34.24 -1.79 34.53
N GLY A 429 33.17 -1.67 35.32
CA GLY A 429 32.59 -0.38 35.73
C GLY A 429 31.63 0.26 34.71
N TRP A 430 31.33 -0.42 33.59
CA TRP A 430 30.30 0.01 32.66
C TRP A 430 28.91 -0.05 33.30
N ARG A 431 27.99 0.75 32.77
CA ARG A 431 26.66 0.99 33.33
C ARG A 431 25.62 0.94 32.24
N VAL A 432 24.45 0.39 32.55
CA VAL A 432 23.31 0.35 31.63
C VAL A 432 22.13 1.04 32.28
N TYR A 433 21.48 1.93 31.55
CA TYR A 433 20.20 2.53 31.89
C TYR A 433 19.12 1.94 31.01
N ARG A 434 17.92 1.74 31.56
CA ARG A 434 16.72 1.49 30.77
C ARG A 434 16.03 2.80 30.42
N CYS A 435 15.24 2.78 29.38
CA CYS A 435 14.40 3.88 28.97
C CYS A 435 12.93 3.53 29.21
N GLN A 436 12.16 4.55 29.50
CA GLN A 436 10.76 4.45 29.92
C GLN A 436 9.86 4.52 28.70
N GLU A 437 8.58 4.21 28.91
CA GLU A 437 7.52 4.27 27.91
C GLU A 437 7.41 5.65 27.26
N ASP A 438 7.66 6.72 28.01
CA ASP A 438 7.68 8.11 27.54
C ASP A 438 8.99 8.51 26.85
N GLY A 439 9.78 7.53 26.39
CA GLY A 439 11.06 7.73 25.69
C GLY A 439 12.22 8.09 26.60
N ARG A 440 11.98 8.49 27.86
CA ARG A 440 13.04 9.06 28.70
C ARG A 440 13.92 8.02 29.36
N ARG A 441 15.21 8.32 29.48
CA ARG A 441 16.13 7.51 30.28
C ARG A 441 15.71 7.47 31.76
N ALA A 442 15.59 6.29 32.35
CA ALA A 442 15.24 6.17 33.76
C ALA A 442 16.35 6.73 34.67
N ALA A 443 15.98 7.33 35.81
CA ALA A 443 16.96 7.78 36.80
C ALA A 443 17.70 6.61 37.49
N GLY A 444 17.03 5.44 37.58
CA GLY A 444 17.61 4.22 38.13
C GLY A 444 18.45 3.46 37.10
N LEU A 445 19.59 2.95 37.53
CA LEU A 445 20.45 2.08 36.72
C LEU A 445 19.80 0.70 36.55
N GLN A 446 19.80 0.19 35.31
CA GLN A 446 19.41 -1.18 34.99
C GLN A 446 20.52 -2.13 35.42
N ILE A 447 21.76 -1.83 35.02
CA ILE A 447 22.99 -2.48 35.50
C ILE A 447 23.87 -1.44 36.17
N PRO A 448 24.01 -1.46 37.51
CA PRO A 448 24.71 -0.40 38.24
C PRO A 448 26.21 -0.32 38.00
N ALA A 449 26.87 -1.46 37.78
CA ALA A 449 28.28 -1.58 37.41
C ALA A 449 28.54 -3.01 36.95
N ILE A 450 29.11 -3.20 35.77
CA ILE A 450 29.63 -4.49 35.32
C ILE A 450 30.92 -4.80 36.10
N GLY A 451 31.07 -6.06 36.53
CA GLY A 451 32.24 -6.55 37.27
C GLY A 451 33.49 -6.69 36.41
N ASP A 452 34.48 -7.44 36.89
CA ASP A 452 35.73 -7.70 36.17
C ASP A 452 35.48 -8.61 34.93
N VAL A 453 35.01 -8.01 33.83
CA VAL A 453 34.61 -8.69 32.59
C VAL A 453 35.39 -8.11 31.41
N VAL A 454 35.99 -8.98 30.63
CA VAL A 454 36.60 -8.64 29.34
C VAL A 454 35.88 -9.47 28.28
N LEU A 455 35.31 -8.80 27.28
CA LEU A 455 34.69 -9.45 26.12
C LEU A 455 35.72 -9.58 25.00
N ASP A 456 36.12 -10.79 24.64
CA ASP A 456 36.87 -11.05 23.41
C ASP A 456 35.97 -10.84 22.17
N PRO A 457 36.53 -10.63 20.97
CA PRO A 457 35.75 -10.54 19.73
C PRO A 457 34.78 -11.71 19.53
N GLY A 458 33.51 -11.40 19.28
CA GLY A 458 32.43 -12.38 19.10
C GLY A 458 31.83 -12.94 20.41
N GLU A 459 32.34 -12.53 21.58
CA GLU A 459 31.71 -12.89 22.86
C GLU A 459 30.54 -11.95 23.19
N THR A 460 29.61 -12.45 23.99
CA THR A 460 28.44 -11.72 24.46
C THR A 460 28.36 -11.63 25.99
N TYR A 461 27.58 -10.67 26.49
CA TYR A 461 27.31 -10.42 27.90
C TYR A 461 25.79 -10.33 28.12
N LEU A 462 25.20 -11.42 28.60
CA LEU A 462 23.76 -11.61 28.70
C LEU A 462 23.22 -11.09 30.04
N SER A 463 22.29 -10.14 29.97
CA SER A 463 21.63 -9.56 31.15
C SER A 463 20.15 -9.92 31.15
N VAL A 464 19.68 -10.57 32.23
CA VAL A 464 18.30 -11.11 32.29
C VAL A 464 17.49 -10.55 33.44
N HIS A 465 16.17 -10.48 33.30
CA HIS A 465 15.31 -10.12 34.42
C HIS A 465 15.26 -11.24 35.49
N THR A 466 15.23 -10.89 36.77
CA THR A 466 15.18 -11.87 37.88
C THR A 466 13.92 -12.74 37.92
N GLY A 467 12.88 -12.36 37.15
CA GLY A 467 11.68 -13.14 36.93
C GLY A 467 11.69 -14.01 35.68
N SER A 468 12.75 -13.95 34.87
CA SER A 468 12.86 -14.69 33.60
C SER A 468 13.16 -16.18 33.80
N ARG A 469 12.91 -16.97 32.75
CA ARG A 469 13.29 -18.38 32.72
C ARG A 469 14.82 -18.56 32.76
N LEU A 470 15.54 -17.74 32.01
CA LEU A 470 17.02 -17.75 31.95
C LEU A 470 17.65 -17.53 33.33
N PHE A 471 17.06 -16.64 34.15
CA PHE A 471 17.49 -16.44 35.53
C PHE A 471 17.32 -17.70 36.40
N ALA A 472 16.21 -18.43 36.23
CA ALA A 472 15.93 -19.64 36.98
C ALA A 472 16.85 -20.82 36.57
N GLU A 473 17.26 -20.85 35.31
CA GLU A 473 18.20 -21.84 34.74
C GLU A 473 19.65 -21.55 35.14
N GLY A 474 19.99 -20.27 35.36
CA GLY A 474 21.33 -19.84 35.75
C GLY A 474 22.25 -19.50 34.57
N ASP A 475 21.66 -19.32 33.39
CA ASP A 475 22.35 -19.06 32.12
C ASP A 475 22.30 -17.54 31.82
N TYR A 476 23.15 -16.76 32.49
CA TYR A 476 23.27 -15.30 32.33
C TYR A 476 24.58 -14.78 32.97
N ASP A 477 25.00 -13.58 32.58
CA ASP A 477 26.16 -12.88 33.17
C ASP A 477 25.76 -11.82 34.21
N ALA A 478 24.60 -11.18 34.01
CA ALA A 478 24.00 -10.26 34.96
C ALA A 478 22.49 -10.44 35.09
N ALA A 479 21.94 -9.96 36.21
CA ALA A 479 20.51 -9.95 36.44
C ALA A 479 20.01 -8.60 36.97
N TYR A 480 18.80 -8.22 36.58
CA TYR A 480 18.13 -6.99 36.99
C TYR A 480 16.70 -7.25 37.48
N ALA A 481 16.17 -6.37 38.35
CA ALA A 481 14.89 -6.59 39.05
C ALA A 481 13.75 -5.68 38.60
N VAL A 482 14.05 -4.62 37.84
CA VAL A 482 13.03 -3.70 37.30
C VAL A 482 12.97 -3.97 35.81
N GLY A 483 11.79 -4.34 35.31
CA GLY A 483 11.62 -4.68 33.91
C GLY A 483 11.63 -3.49 32.96
N LEU A 484 11.78 -3.80 31.68
CA LEU A 484 11.53 -2.91 30.55
C LEU A 484 10.02 -2.71 30.39
N ALA A 485 9.62 -1.56 29.84
CA ALA A 485 8.21 -1.21 29.72
C ALA A 485 7.55 -1.85 28.49
N THR A 486 6.25 -2.12 28.58
CA THR A 486 5.51 -2.88 27.55
C THR A 486 5.28 -2.08 26.26
N ASN A 487 4.87 -0.81 26.37
CA ASN A 487 4.46 0.00 25.20
C ASN A 487 5.61 0.82 24.59
N GLY A 488 6.81 0.68 25.12
CA GLY A 488 8.00 1.38 24.62
C GLY A 488 9.15 1.25 25.60
N TYR A 489 10.33 0.89 25.11
CA TYR A 489 11.49 0.61 25.94
C TYR A 489 12.78 0.88 25.19
N GLY A 490 13.88 0.93 25.93
CA GLY A 490 15.18 1.14 25.32
C GLY A 490 16.31 1.03 26.34
N LEU A 491 17.53 1.18 25.86
CA LEU A 491 18.75 1.05 26.64
C LEU A 491 19.72 2.18 26.31
N THR A 492 20.49 2.60 27.32
CA THR A 492 21.67 3.44 27.14
C THR A 492 22.85 2.79 27.85
N VAL A 493 23.90 2.47 27.10
CA VAL A 493 25.12 1.82 27.59
C VAL A 493 26.21 2.87 27.75
N LEU A 494 26.74 3.00 28.96
CA LEU A 494 27.83 3.92 29.27
C LEU A 494 29.08 3.15 29.72
N ASP A 495 30.24 3.58 29.26
CA ASP A 495 31.50 3.04 29.75
C ASP A 495 31.83 3.49 31.18
N ALA A 496 32.95 3.00 31.71
CA ALA A 496 33.43 3.34 33.05
C ALA A 496 33.78 4.82 33.24
N GLN A 497 33.97 5.59 32.16
CA GLN A 497 34.18 7.04 32.19
C GLN A 497 32.86 7.83 32.04
N GLY A 498 31.75 7.14 31.78
CA GLY A 498 30.44 7.74 31.54
C GLY A 498 30.23 8.24 30.11
N ARG A 499 31.05 7.80 29.16
CA ARG A 499 30.84 8.08 27.73
C ARG A 499 29.80 7.12 27.18
N LEU A 500 28.94 7.61 26.28
CA LEU A 500 27.96 6.78 25.57
C LEU A 500 28.69 5.77 24.70
N VAL A 501 28.38 4.48 24.85
CA VAL A 501 28.90 3.40 24.00
C VAL A 501 27.87 3.00 22.95
N ASP A 502 26.63 2.79 23.38
CA ASP A 502 25.53 2.43 22.50
C ASP A 502 24.18 2.84 23.12
N SER A 503 23.17 2.99 22.29
CA SER A 503 21.79 3.18 22.72
C SER A 503 20.82 2.65 21.68
N VAL A 504 19.76 2.00 22.15
CA VAL A 504 18.71 1.48 21.29
C VAL A 504 17.34 1.78 21.90
N GLY A 505 16.38 2.18 21.07
CA GLY A 505 15.00 2.43 21.50
C GLY A 505 13.99 1.75 20.61
N VAL A 506 12.92 1.24 21.22
CA VAL A 506 11.77 0.57 20.62
C VAL A 506 10.53 1.38 21.00
N TYR A 507 10.03 2.18 20.04
CA TYR A 507 8.96 3.16 20.25
C TYR A 507 8.14 3.39 18.98
N SER A 508 6.84 3.64 19.14
CA SER A 508 5.94 4.07 18.06
C SER A 508 5.95 5.60 17.94
N ALA A 509 6.56 6.13 16.86
CA ALA A 509 6.59 7.56 16.52
C ALA A 509 6.94 8.51 17.69
N LEU A 510 7.99 8.18 18.45
CA LEU A 510 8.42 8.94 19.62
C LEU A 510 9.95 9.14 19.60
N TYR A 511 10.40 10.40 19.64
CA TYR A 511 11.78 10.74 19.97
C TYR A 511 12.16 10.23 21.37
N SER A 512 13.34 9.62 21.47
CA SER A 512 13.94 9.19 22.73
C SER A 512 15.44 9.52 22.73
N PRO A 513 16.00 10.05 23.84
CA PRO A 513 17.45 10.17 24.01
C PRO A 513 18.17 8.81 24.07
N CYS A 514 17.42 7.71 24.06
CA CYS A 514 17.94 6.36 24.02
C CYS A 514 17.94 5.75 22.61
N THR A 515 17.40 6.48 21.64
CA THR A 515 17.37 6.05 20.24
C THR A 515 18.53 6.70 19.50
N GLN A 516 19.16 5.94 18.60
CA GLN A 516 20.02 6.50 17.54
C GLN A 516 19.16 6.65 16.29
N GLY A 517 19.01 7.87 15.78
CA GLY A 517 18.16 8.16 14.62
C GLY A 517 16.70 7.79 14.89
N LEU A 518 16.17 6.87 14.08
CA LEU A 518 14.81 6.36 14.17
C LEU A 518 14.73 5.13 15.08
N SER A 519 13.71 5.07 15.94
CA SER A 519 13.48 3.93 16.84
C SER A 519 13.01 2.71 16.07
N LEU A 520 13.23 1.53 16.66
CA LEU A 520 12.54 0.32 16.25
C LEU A 520 11.05 0.46 16.52
N PHE A 521 10.23 -0.11 15.63
CA PHE A 521 8.79 -0.15 15.84
C PHE A 521 8.44 -1.31 16.78
N ASN A 522 7.51 -1.13 17.73
CA ASN A 522 7.25 -2.13 18.77
C ASN A 522 6.30 -3.24 18.27
N VAL A 523 6.82 -4.14 17.42
CA VAL A 523 6.07 -5.25 16.77
C VAL A 523 6.53 -6.65 17.18
N LEU A 524 7.42 -6.76 18.17
CA LEU A 524 7.92 -8.09 18.55
C LEU A 524 6.85 -8.98 19.15
N GLU A 525 6.84 -10.21 18.65
CA GLU A 525 5.97 -11.28 19.10
C GLU A 525 6.67 -12.10 20.17
N SER A 526 7.01 -11.41 21.24
CA SER A 526 7.84 -11.90 22.33
C SER A 526 7.34 -13.21 22.95
N GLU A 527 6.03 -13.47 22.96
CA GLU A 527 5.48 -14.72 23.49
C GLU A 527 5.86 -15.97 22.67
N TYR A 528 6.27 -15.80 21.42
CA TYR A 528 6.82 -16.85 20.54
C TYR A 528 8.35 -16.91 20.56
N GLY A 529 8.97 -15.98 21.29
CA GLY A 529 10.42 -15.89 21.44
C GLY A 529 11.09 -15.01 20.39
N ASP A 530 10.36 -14.12 19.72
CA ASP A 530 10.96 -13.13 18.82
C ASP A 530 11.61 -11.99 19.61
N THR A 531 12.74 -11.51 19.10
CA THR A 531 13.61 -10.48 19.70
C THR A 531 14.08 -9.53 18.63
N PHE A 532 14.53 -8.34 19.00
CA PHE A 532 15.28 -7.48 18.08
C PHE A 532 16.74 -7.89 18.16
N GLN A 533 17.31 -8.29 17.02
CA GLN A 533 18.71 -8.67 16.89
C GLN A 533 19.43 -7.73 15.93
N ARG A 534 20.66 -7.38 16.30
CA ARG A 534 21.45 -6.39 15.58
C ARG A 534 22.04 -6.99 14.31
N LEU A 535 21.63 -6.45 13.16
CA LEU A 535 22.13 -6.73 11.82
C LEU A 535 23.26 -5.77 11.41
N ASP A 536 23.12 -4.47 11.68
CA ASP A 536 24.10 -3.44 11.32
C ASP A 536 24.37 -2.43 12.47
N ARG A 537 25.29 -1.50 12.25
CA ARG A 537 25.77 -0.47 13.21
C ARG A 537 25.85 0.90 12.53
N THR A 538 24.74 1.31 11.94
CA THR A 538 24.51 2.64 11.38
C THR A 538 24.19 3.66 12.50
N ALA A 539 23.62 4.80 12.13
CA ALA A 539 23.15 5.81 13.08
C ALA A 539 21.63 5.72 13.34
N TYR A 540 20.95 4.69 12.82
CA TYR A 540 19.50 4.51 12.86
C TYR A 540 19.16 3.13 13.42
N ASN A 541 18.40 3.07 14.52
CA ASN A 541 18.07 1.78 15.12
C ASN A 541 17.14 0.93 14.24
N ALA A 542 16.25 1.56 13.47
CA ALA A 542 15.35 0.86 12.55
C ALA A 542 16.10 0.05 11.47
N ASP A 543 17.26 0.55 11.00
CA ASP A 543 18.10 -0.15 10.01
C ASP A 543 18.98 -1.21 10.68
N ASP A 544 19.38 -0.95 11.92
CA ASP A 544 20.37 -1.75 12.63
C ASP A 544 19.84 -3.07 13.18
N PHE A 545 18.52 -3.22 13.36
CA PHE A 545 17.94 -4.40 13.99
C PHE A 545 16.81 -5.00 13.16
N VAL A 546 16.72 -6.32 13.21
CA VAL A 546 15.65 -7.10 12.59
C VAL A 546 14.95 -7.97 13.65
N PRO A 547 13.64 -8.20 13.56
CA PRO A 547 12.97 -9.24 14.33
C PRO A 547 13.55 -10.62 13.99
N ALA A 548 13.93 -11.39 15.00
CA ALA A 548 14.43 -12.76 14.82
C ALA A 548 14.18 -13.63 16.07
N PRO A 549 14.12 -14.97 15.93
CA PRO A 549 14.02 -15.88 17.07
C PRO A 549 15.18 -15.71 18.05
N GLN A 550 14.86 -15.69 19.35
CA GLN A 550 15.82 -15.41 20.42
C GLN A 550 17.09 -16.28 20.36
N SER A 551 18.25 -15.68 20.54
CA SER A 551 19.56 -16.33 20.49
C SER A 551 20.46 -16.01 21.70
N PRO A 552 19.92 -16.02 22.95
CA PRO A 552 20.64 -15.52 24.12
C PRO A 552 21.98 -16.23 24.34
N GLY A 553 23.06 -15.45 24.43
CA GLY A 553 24.42 -15.93 24.62
C GLY A 553 25.17 -16.23 23.31
N THR A 554 24.58 -15.96 22.14
CA THR A 554 25.16 -16.30 20.83
C THR A 554 24.90 -15.17 19.82
N LEU A 555 25.91 -14.82 19.02
CA LEU A 555 25.72 -13.98 17.85
C LEU A 555 25.29 -14.85 16.66
N PRO A 556 24.14 -14.60 16.02
CA PRO A 556 23.79 -15.26 14.77
C PRO A 556 24.68 -14.76 13.63
N ASP A 557 25.05 -15.67 12.73
CA ASP A 557 25.88 -15.40 11.55
C ASP A 557 25.03 -15.21 10.27
N ASP A 558 23.70 -15.35 10.37
CA ASP A 558 22.76 -15.50 9.26
C ASP A 558 21.63 -14.45 9.23
N LEU A 559 21.73 -13.37 10.02
CA LEU A 559 20.82 -12.23 9.93
C LEU A 559 20.95 -11.53 8.56
N ARG A 560 19.83 -11.06 8.02
CA ARG A 560 19.74 -10.32 6.74
C ARG A 560 18.56 -9.35 6.74
N HIS A 561 18.56 -8.35 5.85
CA HIS A 561 17.34 -7.57 5.63
C HIS A 561 16.27 -8.43 4.94
N PRO A 562 14.97 -8.13 5.13
CA PRO A 562 13.88 -8.90 4.54
C PRO A 562 13.93 -8.98 3.00
N THR A 563 14.49 -7.97 2.34
CA THR A 563 14.63 -7.89 0.87
C THR A 563 15.97 -8.40 0.34
N ASP A 564 16.89 -8.83 1.22
CA ASP A 564 18.20 -9.37 0.85
C ASP A 564 18.09 -10.84 0.39
N PHE A 565 17.49 -11.03 -0.80
CA PHE A 565 17.38 -12.34 -1.43
C PHE A 565 18.66 -12.74 -2.17
N THR A 566 18.98 -14.02 -2.15
CA THR A 566 20.05 -14.62 -2.97
C THR A 566 19.56 -14.87 -4.39
N ASP A 567 20.50 -14.95 -5.35
CA ASP A 567 20.19 -15.34 -6.74
C ASP A 567 19.42 -16.67 -6.82
N ASP A 568 19.70 -17.62 -5.91
CA ASP A 568 19.01 -18.91 -5.85
C ASP A 568 17.55 -18.78 -5.36
N GLU A 569 17.26 -17.82 -4.48
CA GLU A 569 15.90 -17.53 -3.99
C GLU A 569 15.03 -16.78 -5.00
N LEU A 570 15.67 -16.03 -5.92
CA LEU A 570 15.03 -15.31 -7.03
C LEU A 570 14.99 -16.12 -8.33
N ALA A 571 15.61 -17.31 -8.35
CA ALA A 571 15.61 -18.15 -9.53
C ALA A 571 14.18 -18.59 -9.90
N SER A 572 13.87 -18.62 -11.21
CA SER A 572 12.61 -19.14 -11.72
C SER A 572 12.31 -20.52 -11.12
N VAL A 573 11.13 -20.68 -10.54
CA VAL A 573 10.69 -21.98 -10.04
C VAL A 573 10.23 -22.87 -11.18
N THR A 574 9.99 -24.14 -10.89
CA THR A 574 9.30 -25.07 -11.80
C THR A 574 8.03 -25.52 -11.12
N VAL A 575 6.90 -25.40 -11.81
CA VAL A 575 5.61 -25.91 -11.34
C VAL A 575 5.43 -27.31 -11.93
N ASP A 576 5.13 -28.28 -11.07
CA ASP A 576 4.84 -29.65 -11.53
C ASP A 576 3.50 -29.62 -12.30
N PRO A 577 3.46 -30.11 -13.55
CA PRO A 577 2.22 -30.18 -14.33
C PRO A 577 1.20 -31.11 -13.64
N ALA A 578 -0.09 -30.84 -13.85
CA ALA A 578 -1.15 -31.73 -13.40
C ALA A 578 -0.95 -33.13 -14.02
N PRO A 579 -1.26 -34.21 -13.29
CA PRO A 579 -1.15 -35.56 -13.83
C PRO A 579 -2.00 -35.66 -15.11
N ARG A 580 -1.44 -36.07 -16.24
CA ARG A 580 -2.16 -36.39 -17.49
C ARG A 580 -1.25 -37.16 -18.45
N PRO A 581 -1.83 -38.01 -19.32
CA PRO A 581 -1.08 -38.57 -20.43
C PRO A 581 -0.69 -37.46 -21.41
N LEU A 582 0.47 -37.60 -22.04
CA LEU A 582 0.90 -36.76 -23.17
C LEU A 582 0.58 -37.46 -24.49
N SER A 583 0.43 -36.67 -25.56
CA SER A 583 0.16 -37.20 -26.91
C SER A 583 1.23 -38.22 -27.32
N PRO A 584 0.87 -39.49 -27.59
CA PRO A 584 1.86 -40.53 -27.86
C PRO A 584 2.69 -40.27 -29.12
N GLU A 585 4.00 -40.49 -29.06
CA GLU A 585 4.84 -40.46 -30.26
C GLU A 585 4.67 -41.76 -31.06
N THR A 586 4.24 -41.64 -32.32
CA THR A 586 3.91 -42.80 -33.17
C THR A 586 5.01 -43.19 -34.14
N GLY A 587 5.08 -44.48 -34.44
CA GLY A 587 5.97 -45.06 -35.45
C GLY A 587 5.30 -46.21 -36.21
N THR A 588 5.80 -46.51 -37.41
CA THR A 588 5.30 -47.62 -38.22
C THR A 588 6.42 -48.36 -38.92
N GLU A 589 6.40 -49.69 -38.84
CA GLU A 589 7.26 -50.58 -39.62
C GLU A 589 6.43 -51.57 -40.43
N ILE A 590 6.56 -51.52 -41.77
CA ILE A 590 5.88 -52.47 -42.65
C ILE A 590 6.57 -53.82 -42.58
N GLN A 591 5.87 -54.83 -42.06
CA GLN A 591 6.39 -56.19 -42.02
C GLN A 591 6.19 -56.88 -43.37
N GLY A 592 7.05 -57.85 -43.73
CA GLY A 592 7.01 -58.50 -45.03
C GLY A 592 5.71 -59.28 -45.32
N GLY A 593 4.69 -58.62 -45.84
CA GLY A 593 3.33 -59.14 -46.05
C GLY A 593 2.26 -58.04 -46.08
N PRO A 594 0.96 -58.37 -46.05
CA PRO A 594 -0.14 -57.43 -45.85
C PRO A 594 -0.30 -57.05 -44.35
N GLN A 595 0.79 -56.65 -43.69
CA GLN A 595 0.81 -56.41 -42.24
C GLN A 595 1.75 -55.25 -41.91
N ALA A 596 1.40 -54.45 -40.91
CA ALA A 596 2.27 -53.40 -40.38
C ALA A 596 2.34 -53.51 -38.85
N GLU A 597 3.50 -53.20 -38.29
CA GLU A 597 3.66 -52.99 -36.85
C GLU A 597 3.51 -51.49 -36.57
N LEU A 598 2.55 -51.16 -35.72
CA LEU A 598 2.31 -49.81 -35.22
C LEU A 598 2.93 -49.72 -33.83
N THR A 599 3.72 -48.68 -33.59
CA THR A 599 4.36 -48.42 -32.30
C THR A 599 3.88 -47.08 -31.76
N ALA A 600 3.69 -46.98 -30.46
CA ALA A 600 3.44 -45.73 -29.77
C ALA A 600 4.24 -45.69 -28.47
N THR A 601 4.95 -44.59 -28.25
CA THR A 601 5.59 -44.29 -26.96
C THR A 601 4.61 -43.44 -26.16
N ALA A 602 4.22 -43.94 -24.99
CA ALA A 602 3.36 -43.20 -24.08
C ALA A 602 4.20 -42.50 -23.02
N ASP A 603 3.96 -41.21 -22.86
CA ASP A 603 4.55 -40.40 -21.80
C ASP A 603 3.42 -39.86 -20.90
N HIS A 604 3.75 -39.57 -19.65
CA HIS A 604 2.82 -39.04 -18.67
C HIS A 604 3.50 -37.98 -17.80
N THR A 605 2.82 -36.86 -17.52
CA THR A 605 3.41 -35.72 -16.80
C THR A 605 3.99 -36.08 -15.43
N THR A 606 3.37 -37.05 -14.73
CA THR A 606 3.82 -37.58 -13.42
C THR A 606 4.41 -38.99 -13.47
N GLY A 607 4.64 -39.56 -14.65
CA GLY A 607 5.21 -40.90 -14.81
C GLY A 607 4.25 -42.07 -14.54
N GLU A 608 2.94 -41.83 -14.52
CA GLU A 608 1.93 -42.89 -14.42
C GLU A 608 1.85 -43.73 -15.71
N ALA A 609 1.36 -44.96 -15.60
CA ALA A 609 1.15 -45.82 -16.75
C ALA A 609 -0.18 -45.51 -17.44
N ALA A 610 -0.21 -45.64 -18.77
CA ALA A 610 -1.41 -45.45 -19.58
C ALA A 610 -1.73 -46.73 -20.39
N GLU A 611 -3.02 -46.95 -20.66
CA GLU A 611 -3.45 -47.88 -21.70
C GLU A 611 -3.45 -47.16 -23.04
N VAL A 612 -2.68 -47.68 -24.00
CA VAL A 612 -2.57 -47.11 -25.34
C VAL A 612 -3.42 -47.93 -26.31
N ALA A 613 -4.47 -47.33 -26.83
CA ALA A 613 -5.37 -47.91 -27.83
C ALA A 613 -5.00 -47.43 -29.23
N PHE A 614 -4.88 -48.37 -30.18
CA PHE A 614 -4.56 -48.10 -31.58
C PHE A 614 -5.82 -48.27 -32.42
N THR A 615 -6.13 -47.25 -33.22
CA THR A 615 -7.27 -47.28 -34.15
C THR A 615 -6.82 -46.89 -35.55
N GLY A 616 -7.50 -47.40 -36.57
CA GLY A 616 -7.20 -46.97 -37.94
C GLY A 616 -8.25 -47.41 -38.96
N GLY A 617 -8.21 -46.80 -40.14
CA GLY A 617 -9.15 -47.08 -41.23
C GLY A 617 -8.54 -46.84 -42.61
N GLU A 618 -9.10 -47.52 -43.62
CA GLU A 618 -8.67 -47.36 -45.02
C GLU A 618 -9.05 -45.96 -45.55
N VAL A 619 -8.07 -45.23 -46.09
CA VAL A 619 -8.25 -43.88 -46.65
C VAL A 619 -9.15 -43.94 -47.88
N VAL A 620 -10.09 -42.99 -47.97
CA VAL A 620 -10.93 -42.82 -49.17
C VAL A 620 -10.09 -42.22 -50.29
N ASP A 621 -9.98 -42.91 -51.42
CA ASP A 621 -9.25 -42.40 -52.60
C ASP A 621 -9.93 -41.14 -53.19
N LEU A 622 -9.31 -39.99 -52.92
CA LEU A 622 -9.82 -38.68 -53.32
C LEU A 622 -9.39 -38.31 -54.74
N ASN A 623 -10.29 -37.66 -55.47
CA ASN A 623 -9.95 -37.05 -56.74
C ASN A 623 -9.24 -35.70 -56.52
N ALA A 624 -7.92 -35.76 -56.37
CA ALA A 624 -7.05 -34.61 -56.13
C ALA A 624 -7.23 -33.43 -57.12
N ARG A 625 -7.69 -33.68 -58.36
CA ARG A 625 -7.94 -32.59 -59.34
C ARG A 625 -9.21 -31.79 -59.06
N THR A 626 -10.12 -32.34 -58.27
CA THR A 626 -11.46 -31.78 -58.07
C THR A 626 -11.80 -31.50 -56.61
N SER A 627 -11.08 -32.11 -55.67
CA SER A 627 -11.00 -31.67 -54.28
C SER A 627 -10.36 -30.29 -54.20
N LYS A 628 -10.74 -29.50 -53.20
CA LYS A 628 -10.26 -28.12 -53.04
C LYS A 628 -10.14 -27.77 -51.57
N VAL A 629 -9.19 -26.91 -51.26
CA VAL A 629 -9.02 -26.34 -49.93
C VAL A 629 -9.23 -24.84 -50.02
N TYR A 630 -9.89 -24.29 -49.01
CA TYR A 630 -10.12 -22.86 -48.86
C TYR A 630 -9.69 -22.43 -47.46
N VAL A 631 -9.10 -21.25 -47.34
CA VAL A 631 -8.73 -20.65 -46.06
C VAL A 631 -9.34 -19.26 -45.96
N GLY A 632 -9.49 -18.75 -44.74
CA GLY A 632 -9.93 -17.39 -44.52
C GLY A 632 -10.22 -17.12 -43.04
N THR A 633 -10.90 -16.01 -42.82
CA THR A 633 -11.32 -15.52 -41.50
C THR A 633 -12.80 -15.19 -41.55
N THR A 634 -13.52 -15.39 -40.44
CA THR A 634 -14.96 -15.12 -40.32
C THR A 634 -15.32 -14.65 -38.91
N ASP A 635 -16.28 -13.75 -38.78
CA ASP A 635 -16.75 -13.25 -37.48
C ASP A 635 -17.91 -14.10 -36.90
N ALA A 636 -18.20 -15.25 -37.52
CA ALA A 636 -19.34 -16.10 -37.20
C ALA A 636 -18.92 -17.55 -37.01
N THR A 637 -19.23 -18.10 -35.84
CA THR A 637 -18.91 -19.46 -35.38
C THR A 637 -20.19 -20.24 -35.02
N PRO A 638 -20.52 -21.34 -35.72
CA PRO A 638 -20.04 -21.65 -37.07
C PRO A 638 -20.64 -20.69 -38.12
N PRO A 639 -20.05 -20.60 -39.33
CA PRO A 639 -20.54 -19.70 -40.38
C PRO A 639 -21.98 -20.03 -40.86
N ASP A 640 -22.79 -19.02 -41.16
CA ASP A 640 -24.19 -19.24 -41.58
C ASP A 640 -24.36 -19.96 -42.93
N THR A 641 -23.32 -20.02 -43.75
CA THR A 641 -23.40 -20.56 -45.12
C THR A 641 -22.23 -21.47 -45.47
N ARG A 642 -22.46 -22.37 -46.42
CA ARG A 642 -21.46 -23.34 -46.87
C ARG A 642 -20.21 -22.71 -47.48
N GLY A 643 -20.41 -21.68 -48.30
CA GLY A 643 -19.31 -20.94 -48.93
C GLY A 643 -19.08 -19.69 -48.11
N ILE A 644 -17.95 -19.63 -47.42
CA ILE A 644 -17.70 -18.59 -46.42
C ILE A 644 -17.27 -17.32 -47.17
N SER A 645 -17.82 -16.18 -46.76
CA SER A 645 -17.51 -14.91 -47.40
C SER A 645 -16.01 -14.62 -47.25
N GLY A 646 -15.34 -14.24 -48.34
CA GLY A 646 -13.91 -13.95 -48.33
C GLY A 646 -12.97 -15.16 -48.42
N GLU A 647 -13.50 -16.39 -48.44
CA GLU A 647 -12.66 -17.60 -48.52
C GLU A 647 -11.75 -17.60 -49.77
N GLN A 648 -10.47 -17.93 -49.58
CA GLN A 648 -9.48 -18.01 -50.63
C GLN A 648 -9.13 -19.47 -50.91
N ARG A 649 -9.18 -19.86 -52.19
CA ARG A 649 -8.74 -21.19 -52.58
C ARG A 649 -7.23 -21.29 -52.53
N VAL A 650 -6.71 -22.32 -51.87
CA VAL A 650 -5.28 -22.66 -51.81
C VAL A 650 -5.02 -24.03 -52.42
N ASP A 651 -3.80 -24.23 -52.92
CA ASP A 651 -3.29 -25.54 -53.31
C ASP A 651 -2.41 -26.03 -52.16
N TRP A 652 -2.82 -27.11 -51.50
CA TRP A 652 -2.11 -27.72 -50.37
C TRP A 652 -1.30 -28.94 -50.85
N GLY A 653 -0.08 -29.09 -50.31
CA GLY A 653 0.91 -30.11 -50.69
C GLY A 653 1.47 -30.80 -49.44
N ASP A 654 2.78 -31.05 -49.41
CA ASP A 654 3.42 -31.84 -48.34
C ASP A 654 3.81 -31.02 -47.09
N GLU A 655 3.71 -29.68 -47.15
CA GLU A 655 3.97 -28.79 -46.01
C GLU A 655 2.68 -28.52 -45.21
N PRO A 656 2.76 -28.27 -43.89
CA PRO A 656 1.59 -27.91 -43.08
C PRO A 656 0.84 -26.70 -43.65
N LEU A 657 -0.50 -26.76 -43.61
CA LEU A 657 -1.35 -25.65 -44.01
C LEU A 657 -1.62 -24.76 -42.80
N VAL A 658 -1.11 -23.54 -42.85
CA VAL A 658 -1.25 -22.55 -41.77
C VAL A 658 -2.25 -21.46 -42.16
N THR A 659 -3.18 -21.16 -41.25
CA THR A 659 -4.06 -19.98 -41.30
C THR A 659 -3.98 -19.28 -39.96
N GLU A 660 -3.62 -17.99 -39.96
CA GLU A 660 -3.46 -17.17 -38.76
C GLU A 660 -4.28 -15.90 -38.90
N THR A 661 -4.79 -15.38 -37.79
CA THR A 661 -5.46 -14.09 -37.72
C THR A 661 -5.39 -13.54 -36.31
N THR A 662 -5.47 -12.23 -36.18
CA THR A 662 -5.67 -11.56 -34.87
C THR A 662 -7.11 -11.07 -34.71
N GLU A 663 -7.86 -10.91 -35.80
CA GLU A 663 -9.26 -10.50 -35.78
C GLU A 663 -10.14 -11.61 -36.36
N GLY A 664 -11.32 -11.84 -35.79
CA GLY A 664 -12.23 -12.91 -36.20
C GLY A 664 -11.64 -14.32 -36.02
N PHE A 665 -12.32 -15.32 -36.57
CA PHE A 665 -11.98 -16.73 -36.39
C PHE A 665 -11.36 -17.31 -37.67
N PRO A 666 -10.10 -17.80 -37.64
CA PRO A 666 -9.50 -18.38 -38.83
C PRO A 666 -10.16 -19.73 -39.12
N PHE A 667 -10.18 -20.11 -40.40
CA PHE A 667 -10.74 -21.39 -40.81
C PHE A 667 -10.02 -22.01 -42.00
N GLN A 668 -10.14 -23.33 -42.08
CA GLN A 668 -9.70 -24.15 -43.21
C GLN A 668 -10.84 -25.06 -43.65
N ARG A 669 -11.35 -24.85 -44.87
CA ARG A 669 -12.47 -25.59 -45.44
C ARG A 669 -12.02 -26.54 -46.54
N PHE A 670 -12.26 -27.82 -46.34
CA PHE A 670 -11.89 -28.92 -47.23
C PHE A 670 -13.11 -29.42 -48.01
N GLU A 671 -13.13 -29.22 -49.32
CA GLU A 671 -14.12 -29.81 -50.24
C GLU A 671 -13.54 -31.10 -50.82
N PHE A 672 -13.85 -32.25 -50.22
CA PHE A 672 -13.37 -33.55 -50.69
C PHE A 672 -14.30 -34.16 -51.74
N LYS A 673 -13.74 -34.78 -52.78
CA LYS A 673 -14.49 -35.47 -53.84
C LYS A 673 -13.95 -36.84 -54.14
N ALA A 674 -14.83 -37.84 -54.15
CA ALA A 674 -14.49 -39.23 -54.49
C ALA A 674 -15.59 -39.87 -55.36
N ALA A 675 -15.34 -41.09 -55.83
CA ALA A 675 -16.36 -41.85 -56.55
C ALA A 675 -17.51 -42.23 -55.62
N ALA A 676 -18.75 -42.20 -56.12
CA ALA A 676 -19.94 -42.47 -55.29
C ALA A 676 -19.96 -43.85 -54.62
N SER A 677 -19.20 -44.81 -55.14
CA SER A 677 -19.05 -46.14 -54.57
C SER A 677 -18.10 -46.22 -53.37
N GLN A 678 -17.32 -45.16 -53.12
CA GLN A 678 -16.33 -45.12 -52.04
C GLN A 678 -16.89 -44.53 -50.75
N TRP A 679 -17.88 -43.65 -50.86
CA TRP A 679 -18.62 -43.14 -49.70
C TRP A 679 -19.53 -44.22 -49.11
N ARG A 680 -19.04 -44.89 -48.07
CA ARG A 680 -19.84 -45.66 -47.07
C ARG A 680 -19.86 -44.85 -45.78
N ASP A 681 -20.53 -45.31 -44.73
CA ASP A 681 -20.33 -44.70 -43.39
C ASP A 681 -18.81 -44.67 -43.10
N PHE A 682 -18.30 -43.49 -42.79
CA PHE A 682 -16.88 -43.14 -42.83
C PHE A 682 -16.58 -42.05 -41.79
N ALA A 683 -15.31 -41.82 -41.50
CA ALA A 683 -14.87 -40.76 -40.61
C ALA A 683 -13.87 -39.83 -41.32
N VAL A 684 -13.67 -38.64 -40.76
CA VAL A 684 -12.62 -37.72 -41.18
C VAL A 684 -11.74 -37.49 -39.97
N THR A 685 -10.46 -37.82 -40.09
CA THR A 685 -9.46 -37.50 -39.08
C THR A 685 -8.64 -36.31 -39.54
N TRP A 686 -8.40 -35.36 -38.64
CA TRP A 686 -7.54 -34.20 -38.80
C TRP A 686 -6.51 -34.18 -37.68
N SER A 687 -5.28 -33.78 -37.98
CA SER A 687 -4.23 -33.56 -36.98
C SER A 687 -3.46 -32.28 -37.25
N GLY A 688 -3.15 -31.56 -36.19
CA GLY A 688 -2.47 -30.27 -36.26
C GLY A 688 -2.22 -29.65 -34.89
N THR A 689 -1.99 -28.35 -34.87
CA THR A 689 -1.73 -27.56 -33.66
C THR A 689 -2.41 -26.18 -33.74
N SER A 690 -2.59 -25.57 -32.56
CA SER A 690 -3.06 -24.20 -32.38
C SER A 690 -2.04 -23.34 -31.62
N THR A 691 -2.43 -22.14 -31.22
CA THR A 691 -1.70 -21.25 -30.30
C THR A 691 -2.34 -21.26 -28.92
N GLY A 692 -1.57 -21.02 -27.85
CA GLY A 692 -2.08 -21.00 -26.47
C GLY A 692 -2.92 -22.23 -26.12
N THR A 693 -4.02 -22.01 -25.40
CA THR A 693 -5.02 -23.03 -25.05
C THR A 693 -6.12 -23.20 -26.11
N SER A 694 -6.06 -22.49 -27.24
CA SER A 694 -7.19 -22.39 -28.18
C SER A 694 -7.76 -23.74 -28.65
N GLU A 695 -9.09 -23.83 -28.70
CA GLU A 695 -9.80 -25.03 -29.15
C GLU A 695 -9.96 -25.07 -30.67
N LEU A 696 -9.64 -26.22 -31.28
CA LEU A 696 -9.91 -26.45 -32.69
C LEU A 696 -11.15 -27.31 -32.88
N GLN A 697 -12.03 -26.84 -33.76
CA GLN A 697 -13.35 -27.41 -33.97
C GLN A 697 -13.49 -27.96 -35.39
N MET A 698 -13.93 -29.22 -35.51
CA MET A 698 -14.25 -29.86 -36.77
C MET A 698 -15.77 -29.83 -37.02
N TYR A 699 -16.16 -29.26 -38.16
CA TYR A 699 -17.54 -29.24 -38.63
C TYR A 699 -17.71 -29.95 -39.97
N ALA A 700 -18.92 -30.46 -40.23
CA ALA A 700 -19.35 -30.87 -41.57
C ALA A 700 -20.65 -30.20 -42.01
N TRP A 701 -20.76 -29.92 -43.31
CA TRP A 701 -21.93 -29.24 -43.87
C TRP A 701 -23.15 -30.17 -43.94
N ASN A 702 -24.14 -29.93 -43.08
CA ASN A 702 -25.42 -30.60 -43.12
C ASN A 702 -26.29 -30.05 -44.27
N ARG A 703 -26.49 -30.87 -45.29
CA ARG A 703 -27.23 -30.45 -46.50
C ARG A 703 -28.74 -30.39 -46.32
N TRP A 704 -29.29 -30.97 -45.25
CA TRP A 704 -30.73 -31.00 -44.99
C TRP A 704 -31.17 -29.74 -44.26
N TYR A 705 -30.38 -29.33 -43.27
CA TYR A 705 -30.63 -28.13 -42.49
C TYR A 705 -29.88 -26.90 -43.01
N GLU A 706 -28.99 -27.08 -44.00
CA GLU A 706 -28.18 -26.01 -44.59
C GLU A 706 -27.39 -25.24 -43.52
N ARG A 707 -26.66 -25.97 -42.67
CA ARG A 707 -25.80 -25.43 -41.60
C ARG A 707 -24.58 -26.32 -41.40
N TRP A 708 -23.58 -25.82 -40.68
CA TRP A 708 -22.48 -26.65 -40.16
C TRP A 708 -22.91 -27.34 -38.87
N ASP A 709 -22.71 -28.65 -38.77
CA ASP A 709 -22.85 -29.40 -37.52
C ASP A 709 -21.44 -29.66 -36.97
N LEU A 710 -21.22 -29.37 -35.68
CA LEU A 710 -19.99 -29.70 -34.95
C LEU A 710 -19.88 -31.22 -34.84
N LEU A 711 -18.72 -31.76 -35.20
CA LEU A 711 -18.44 -33.19 -35.17
C LEU A 711 -17.53 -33.57 -34.03
N ASP A 712 -16.51 -32.76 -33.80
CA ASP A 712 -15.48 -32.97 -32.79
C ASP A 712 -14.81 -31.63 -32.46
N ALA A 713 -14.27 -31.50 -31.25
CA ALA A 713 -13.51 -30.35 -30.80
C ALA A 713 -12.52 -30.80 -29.72
N ASP A 714 -11.33 -30.21 -29.71
CA ASP A 714 -10.25 -30.55 -28.79
C ASP A 714 -9.26 -29.39 -28.71
N GLY A 715 -8.62 -29.21 -27.55
CA GLY A 715 -7.88 -28.01 -27.18
C GLY A 715 -7.62 -27.93 -25.67
N GLY A 716 -7.42 -26.71 -25.16
CA GLY A 716 -7.33 -26.44 -23.71
C GLY A 716 -5.96 -26.69 -23.10
N LEU A 717 -4.93 -27.00 -23.90
CA LEU A 717 -3.56 -27.19 -23.42
C LEU A 717 -2.51 -26.50 -24.30
N THR A 718 -1.70 -25.64 -23.68
CA THR A 718 -0.61 -24.91 -24.35
C THR A 718 0.39 -25.85 -25.01
N GLY A 719 0.57 -25.70 -26.33
CA GLY A 719 1.55 -26.44 -27.12
C GLY A 719 1.19 -27.90 -27.45
N GLY A 720 -0.05 -28.33 -27.20
CA GLY A 720 -0.52 -29.70 -27.44
C GLY A 720 -0.70 -30.07 -28.92
N GLN A 721 -0.52 -31.36 -29.22
CA GLN A 721 -0.95 -31.95 -30.50
C GLN A 721 -2.46 -32.20 -30.44
N ILE A 722 -3.20 -31.66 -31.42
CA ILE A 722 -4.65 -31.81 -31.49
C ILE A 722 -4.99 -32.81 -32.61
N THR A 723 -5.85 -33.78 -32.33
CA THR A 723 -6.35 -34.75 -33.32
C THR A 723 -7.86 -34.88 -33.22
N LEU A 724 -8.56 -34.46 -34.27
CA LEU A 724 -10.02 -34.44 -34.34
C LEU A 724 -10.53 -35.55 -35.25
N THR A 725 -11.55 -36.31 -34.84
CA THR A 725 -12.15 -37.41 -35.61
C THR A 725 -13.67 -37.29 -35.69
N GLY A 726 -14.18 -36.80 -36.82
CA GLY A 726 -15.61 -36.64 -37.06
C GLY A 726 -16.26 -37.81 -37.81
N GLN A 727 -17.31 -38.41 -37.23
CA GLN A 727 -18.10 -39.46 -37.90
C GLN A 727 -19.07 -38.87 -38.94
N ILE A 728 -19.10 -39.46 -40.14
CA ILE A 728 -19.88 -38.95 -41.27
C ILE A 728 -20.95 -39.94 -41.75
N ASP A 729 -22.21 -39.54 -41.55
CA ASP A 729 -23.35 -40.14 -42.25
C ASP A 729 -23.43 -39.64 -43.71
N VAL A 730 -23.24 -40.56 -44.66
CA VAL A 730 -23.30 -40.28 -46.09
C VAL A 730 -24.64 -39.66 -46.52
N ALA A 731 -25.76 -40.08 -45.92
CA ALA A 731 -27.08 -39.57 -46.27
C ALA A 731 -27.26 -38.09 -45.89
N THR A 732 -26.55 -37.64 -44.85
CA THR A 732 -26.66 -36.31 -44.27
C THR A 732 -25.62 -35.34 -44.84
N TYR A 733 -24.35 -35.75 -44.96
CA TYR A 733 -23.27 -34.80 -45.29
C TYR A 733 -22.79 -34.88 -46.74
N VAL A 734 -22.94 -36.03 -47.42
CA VAL A 734 -22.42 -36.19 -48.80
C VAL A 734 -23.41 -35.67 -49.84
N ARG A 735 -23.00 -34.64 -50.58
CA ARG A 735 -23.77 -34.00 -51.65
C ARG A 735 -23.63 -34.75 -52.98
N GLY A 736 -24.79 -35.08 -53.57
CA GLY A 736 -24.85 -35.75 -54.88
C GLY A 736 -24.16 -37.12 -54.92
N GLY A 737 -23.91 -37.71 -53.74
CA GLY A 737 -23.13 -38.93 -53.56
C GLY A 737 -21.66 -38.79 -53.98
N ARG A 738 -21.08 -37.58 -54.01
CA ARG A 738 -19.74 -37.36 -54.57
C ARG A 738 -18.86 -36.38 -53.82
N SER A 739 -19.42 -35.46 -53.04
CA SER A 739 -18.63 -34.41 -52.37
C SER A 739 -19.08 -34.16 -50.93
N ILE A 740 -18.13 -33.91 -50.05
CA ILE A 740 -18.34 -33.43 -48.67
C ILE A 740 -17.55 -32.13 -48.46
N ASP A 741 -18.07 -31.26 -47.60
CA ASP A 741 -17.39 -30.07 -47.12
C ASP A 741 -17.13 -30.26 -45.61
N VAL A 742 -15.87 -30.21 -45.20
CA VAL A 742 -15.39 -30.24 -43.82
C VAL A 742 -14.75 -28.89 -43.51
N LEU A 743 -14.91 -28.38 -42.30
CA LEU A 743 -14.37 -27.10 -41.85
C LEU A 743 -13.62 -27.34 -40.54
N ILE A 744 -12.38 -26.86 -40.48
CA ILE A 744 -11.59 -26.74 -39.26
C ILE A 744 -11.57 -25.25 -38.90
N MET A 745 -11.87 -24.93 -37.66
CA MET A 745 -12.01 -23.57 -37.18
C MET A 745 -11.38 -23.48 -35.79
N ASP A 746 -10.66 -22.40 -35.57
CA ASP A 746 -10.23 -21.94 -34.24
C ASP A 746 -11.30 -20.91 -33.85
N GLY A 747 -12.13 -21.27 -32.88
CA GLY A 747 -13.32 -20.54 -32.49
C GLY A 747 -13.67 -20.81 -31.04
N PRO A 748 -14.61 -20.03 -30.45
CA PRO A 748 -14.80 -20.00 -28.99
C PRO A 748 -14.99 -21.38 -28.41
N GLU A 749 -14.35 -21.64 -27.29
CA GLU A 749 -14.25 -22.96 -26.70
C GLU A 749 -15.65 -23.58 -26.46
N THR A 750 -15.80 -24.85 -26.83
CA THR A 750 -17.03 -25.64 -26.65
C THR A 750 -16.90 -26.72 -25.59
N SER A 751 -15.68 -27.04 -25.19
CA SER A 751 -15.33 -27.91 -24.07
C SER A 751 -15.25 -27.11 -22.76
N PRO A 752 -15.29 -27.77 -21.59
CA PRO A 752 -15.05 -27.09 -20.32
C PRO A 752 -13.59 -26.66 -20.20
N ALA A 753 -13.36 -25.36 -20.01
CA ALA A 753 -12.07 -24.82 -19.60
C ALA A 753 -11.71 -25.26 -18.17
N PHE A 754 -10.41 -25.42 -17.91
CA PHE A 754 -9.82 -25.96 -16.68
C PHE A 754 -10.21 -27.42 -16.41
N SER A 755 -9.22 -28.32 -16.40
CA SER A 755 -9.47 -29.78 -16.47
C SER A 755 -9.79 -30.44 -15.12
N ASP A 756 -9.75 -29.68 -14.03
CA ASP A 756 -10.09 -30.13 -12.69
C ASP A 756 -11.61 -30.26 -12.50
N ASP A 757 -12.12 -31.49 -12.66
CA ASP A 757 -13.51 -31.90 -12.37
C ASP A 757 -13.97 -31.68 -10.89
N ALA A 758 -13.12 -31.13 -10.01
CA ALA A 758 -13.49 -30.78 -8.64
C ALA A 758 -14.24 -29.44 -8.66
N ALA A 759 -15.45 -29.40 -8.10
CA ALA A 759 -16.18 -28.15 -7.96
C ALA A 759 -15.34 -27.17 -7.13
N GLU A 760 -14.94 -26.05 -7.73
CA GLU A 760 -14.34 -24.91 -7.03
C GLU A 760 -15.13 -24.60 -5.76
N PRO A 761 -14.45 -24.36 -4.62
CA PRO A 761 -12.99 -24.23 -4.44
C PRO A 761 -12.23 -25.57 -4.25
N ASP A 762 -11.00 -25.68 -4.75
CA ASP A 762 -10.12 -26.84 -4.58
C ASP A 762 -8.75 -26.55 -3.90
N LEU A 763 -8.47 -25.27 -3.62
CA LEU A 763 -7.30 -24.72 -2.95
C LEU A 763 -6.00 -24.94 -3.72
N ALA A 764 -6.06 -24.81 -5.03
CA ALA A 764 -4.89 -24.90 -5.90
C ALA A 764 -4.98 -23.93 -7.08
N PHE A 765 -3.82 -23.37 -7.46
CA PHE A 765 -3.72 -22.67 -8.74
C PHE A 765 -3.99 -23.63 -9.91
N LYS A 766 -4.59 -23.10 -10.99
CA LYS A 766 -4.70 -23.87 -12.25
C LYS A 766 -3.33 -24.27 -12.78
N ASP A 767 -3.30 -25.36 -13.53
CA ASP A 767 -2.13 -25.82 -14.25
C ASP A 767 -1.72 -24.76 -15.30
N PRO A 768 -0.45 -24.29 -15.34
CA PRO A 768 0.04 -23.36 -16.36
C PRO A 768 -0.22 -23.75 -17.81
N ALA A 769 -0.44 -25.03 -18.11
CA ALA A 769 -0.82 -25.43 -19.46
C ALA A 769 -2.29 -25.16 -19.81
N GLU A 770 -3.15 -24.87 -18.84
CA GLU A 770 -4.62 -24.75 -19.01
C GLU A 770 -5.11 -23.29 -19.06
N TYR A 771 -4.21 -22.32 -19.11
CA TYR A 771 -4.52 -20.91 -19.32
C TYR A 771 -3.44 -20.27 -20.19
N ASP A 772 -3.76 -19.12 -20.79
CA ASP A 772 -2.83 -18.40 -21.68
C ASP A 772 -1.83 -17.56 -20.86
N PHE A 773 -2.33 -16.78 -19.90
CA PHE A 773 -1.49 -15.96 -19.02
C PHE A 773 -2.19 -15.68 -17.68
N SER A 774 -1.46 -15.07 -16.75
CA SER A 774 -1.99 -14.62 -15.47
C SER A 774 -1.56 -13.19 -15.08
N PHE A 775 -2.34 -12.57 -14.19
CA PHE A 775 -2.00 -11.31 -13.53
C PHE A 775 -1.90 -11.48 -12.02
N GLY A 776 -0.87 -10.90 -11.41
CA GLY A 776 -0.75 -10.74 -9.98
C GLY A 776 -1.60 -9.56 -9.48
N TYR A 777 -2.19 -9.70 -8.30
CA TYR A 777 -2.94 -8.63 -7.65
C TYR A 777 -2.56 -8.48 -6.18
N VAL A 778 -1.93 -7.35 -5.85
CA VAL A 778 -1.42 -6.97 -4.54
C VAL A 778 -2.13 -5.71 -4.05
N THR A 779 -2.33 -5.55 -2.74
CA THR A 779 -3.06 -4.40 -2.19
C THR A 779 -2.83 -4.25 -0.69
N ASP A 780 -2.98 -3.04 -0.16
CA ASP A 780 -3.09 -2.71 1.26
C ASP A 780 -1.97 -3.29 2.14
N THR A 781 -0.71 -3.17 1.71
CA THR A 781 0.44 -3.76 2.40
C THR A 781 0.78 -3.09 3.73
N GLN A 782 0.44 -1.83 3.98
CA GLN A 782 0.43 -1.12 5.29
C GLN A 782 1.24 -1.76 6.45
N PHE A 783 0.61 -2.60 7.28
CA PHE A 783 1.25 -3.18 8.47
C PHE A 783 2.46 -4.07 8.12
N LEU A 784 2.48 -4.62 6.90
CA LEU A 784 3.63 -5.34 6.37
C LEU A 784 4.83 -4.43 6.18
N SER A 785 4.66 -3.17 5.75
CA SER A 785 5.78 -2.23 5.65
C SER A 785 6.16 -1.58 7.00
N GLU A 786 5.18 -1.34 7.87
CA GLU A 786 5.39 -0.79 9.23
C GLU A 786 6.23 -1.73 10.11
N GLY A 787 5.94 -3.04 10.09
CA GLY A 787 6.55 -3.97 11.05
C GLY A 787 6.64 -5.44 10.64
N TYR A 788 5.84 -5.91 9.69
CA TYR A 788 5.83 -7.33 9.26
C TYR A 788 6.48 -7.52 7.88
N ARG A 789 7.68 -6.95 7.72
CA ARG A 789 8.39 -6.74 6.46
C ARG A 789 8.66 -8.01 5.66
N ASP A 790 8.95 -9.13 6.34
CA ASP A 790 9.20 -10.42 5.69
C ASP A 790 8.03 -10.88 4.80
N ALA A 791 6.78 -10.60 5.19
CA ALA A 791 5.62 -11.01 4.41
C ALA A 791 5.53 -10.26 3.07
N TYR A 792 5.77 -8.94 3.07
CA TYR A 792 5.75 -8.16 1.84
C TYR A 792 6.95 -8.50 0.93
N ALA A 793 8.12 -8.72 1.53
CA ALA A 793 9.29 -9.17 0.78
C ALA A 793 9.06 -10.55 0.14
N GLU A 794 8.46 -11.51 0.85
CA GLU A 794 8.12 -12.83 0.28
C GLU A 794 7.06 -12.74 -0.82
N MET A 795 6.08 -11.83 -0.72
CA MET A 795 5.10 -11.61 -1.79
C MET A 795 5.77 -11.19 -3.11
N THR A 796 6.67 -10.21 -3.05
CA THR A 796 7.38 -9.71 -4.24
C THR A 796 8.40 -10.71 -4.77
N ARG A 797 9.13 -11.40 -3.90
CA ARG A 797 10.01 -12.52 -4.28
C ARG A 797 9.25 -13.64 -4.98
N TRP A 798 8.11 -14.05 -4.43
CA TRP A 798 7.31 -15.13 -5.01
C TRP A 798 6.81 -14.78 -6.41
N ILE A 799 6.33 -13.56 -6.61
CA ILE A 799 5.92 -13.07 -7.94
C ILE A 799 7.11 -13.13 -8.91
N ALA A 800 8.27 -12.59 -8.52
CA ALA A 800 9.47 -12.62 -9.36
C ALA A 800 9.89 -14.05 -9.75
N ALA A 801 9.95 -14.96 -8.78
CA ALA A 801 10.38 -16.34 -8.99
C ALA A 801 9.34 -17.20 -9.75
N ASN A 802 8.05 -16.84 -9.69
CA ASN A 802 6.96 -17.57 -10.37
C ASN A 802 6.55 -16.94 -11.71
N ALA A 803 7.11 -15.79 -12.09
CA ALA A 803 6.65 -15.05 -13.26
C ALA A 803 6.64 -15.89 -14.55
N GLU A 804 7.74 -16.61 -14.83
CA GLU A 804 7.82 -17.51 -15.98
C GLU A 804 7.01 -18.81 -15.77
N ALA A 805 7.04 -19.39 -14.58
CA ALA A 805 6.45 -20.71 -14.33
C ALA A 805 4.91 -20.69 -14.26
N ARG A 806 4.31 -19.51 -14.11
CA ARG A 806 2.87 -19.28 -14.00
C ARG A 806 2.36 -18.22 -14.99
N ASP A 807 3.18 -17.89 -16.00
CA ASP A 807 2.91 -16.86 -17.00
C ASP A 807 2.33 -15.56 -16.41
N ILE A 808 2.94 -15.04 -15.34
CA ILE A 808 2.53 -13.78 -14.71
C ILE A 808 2.98 -12.62 -15.62
N ALA A 809 2.09 -12.20 -16.51
CA ALA A 809 2.37 -11.16 -17.49
C ALA A 809 2.41 -9.75 -16.89
N TYR A 810 1.70 -9.52 -15.78
CA TYR A 810 1.60 -8.22 -15.13
C TYR A 810 1.16 -8.33 -13.66
N THR A 811 1.59 -7.40 -12.80
CA THR A 811 1.11 -7.30 -11.41
C THR A 811 0.50 -5.93 -11.11
N ALA A 812 -0.76 -5.88 -10.70
CA ALA A 812 -1.40 -4.65 -10.24
C ALA A 812 -1.31 -4.49 -8.71
N HIS A 813 -0.93 -3.31 -8.24
CA HIS A 813 -0.97 -2.94 -6.83
C HIS A 813 -1.91 -1.75 -6.58
N THR A 814 -2.99 -1.96 -5.82
CA THR A 814 -4.05 -0.93 -5.61
C THR A 814 -3.81 0.00 -4.41
N GLY A 815 -2.56 0.21 -3.99
CA GLY A 815 -2.19 1.18 -2.96
C GLY A 815 -2.30 0.75 -1.50
N ASP A 816 -2.18 1.75 -0.62
CA ASP A 816 -1.89 1.62 0.80
C ASP A 816 -0.60 0.82 1.05
N LEU A 817 0.48 1.34 0.46
CA LEU A 817 1.83 0.74 0.54
C LEU A 817 2.39 0.81 1.96
N ILE A 818 2.15 1.94 2.62
CA ILE A 818 2.63 2.27 3.97
C ILE A 818 1.48 2.52 4.93
N GLN A 819 1.75 2.49 6.24
CA GLN A 819 0.75 2.69 7.29
C GLN A 819 0.72 4.14 7.79
N ASN A 820 1.89 4.78 7.90
CA ASN A 820 2.07 6.00 8.69
C ASN A 820 2.11 7.32 7.88
N TRP A 821 1.31 7.47 6.82
CA TRP A 821 1.13 8.75 6.11
C TRP A 821 -0.34 9.09 5.81
N LEU A 822 -1.21 8.74 6.77
CA LEU A 822 -2.66 8.90 6.68
C LEU A 822 -3.15 10.30 7.08
N ASN A 823 -2.47 10.99 8.00
CA ASN A 823 -2.99 12.17 8.69
C ASN A 823 -1.92 13.26 8.86
N GLY A 824 -2.38 14.49 9.11
CA GLY A 824 -1.50 15.66 9.28
C GLY A 824 -0.62 15.62 10.53
N ASN A 825 -0.84 14.66 11.41
CA ASN A 825 -0.08 14.46 12.64
C ASN A 825 0.81 13.20 12.61
N ASN A 826 1.05 12.59 11.44
CA ASN A 826 2.02 11.49 11.36
C ASN A 826 3.47 11.99 11.27
N SER A 827 4.41 11.17 11.76
CA SER A 827 5.85 11.43 11.67
C SER A 827 6.33 11.23 10.23
N THR A 828 6.98 12.25 9.67
CA THR A 828 7.57 12.15 8.31
C THR A 828 8.72 11.15 8.27
N GLU A 829 9.50 11.03 9.35
CA GLU A 829 10.59 10.06 9.44
C GLU A 829 10.08 8.62 9.40
N ARG A 830 8.99 8.30 10.14
CA ARG A 830 8.39 6.96 10.10
C ARG A 830 7.82 6.62 8.74
N ALA A 831 7.08 7.54 8.12
CA ALA A 831 6.55 7.34 6.77
C ALA A 831 7.66 7.11 5.74
N SER A 832 8.79 7.83 5.87
CA SER A 832 9.95 7.66 4.99
C SER A 832 10.59 6.28 5.11
N ASP A 833 10.76 5.77 6.33
CA ASP A 833 11.28 4.41 6.60
C ASP A 833 10.38 3.31 5.99
N GLU A 834 9.06 3.45 6.14
CA GLU A 834 8.12 2.51 5.53
C GLU A 834 8.14 2.58 4.00
N TYR A 835 8.24 3.78 3.44
CA TYR A 835 8.31 3.96 1.99
C TYR A 835 9.61 3.44 1.39
N GLU A 836 10.74 3.66 2.06
CA GLU A 836 12.03 3.11 1.64
C GLU A 836 11.93 1.58 1.56
N PHE A 837 11.41 0.94 2.61
CA PHE A 837 11.18 -0.50 2.60
C PHE A 837 10.19 -0.95 1.50
N ALA A 838 9.04 -0.30 1.35
CA ALA A 838 8.05 -0.65 0.32
C ALA A 838 8.63 -0.49 -1.09
N SER A 839 9.42 0.56 -1.32
CA SER A 839 10.14 0.79 -2.57
C SER A 839 11.15 -0.32 -2.86
N ASP A 840 11.91 -0.77 -1.86
CA ASP A 840 12.88 -1.85 -1.98
C ASP A 840 12.19 -3.20 -2.23
N ALA A 841 11.09 -3.50 -1.55
CA ALA A 841 10.30 -4.70 -1.78
C ALA A 841 9.77 -4.75 -3.22
N MET A 842 9.17 -3.65 -3.72
CA MET A 842 8.76 -3.56 -5.12
C MET A 842 9.95 -3.56 -6.10
N GLY A 843 11.14 -3.15 -5.63
CA GLY A 843 12.39 -3.18 -6.39
C GLY A 843 12.81 -4.59 -6.82
N VAL A 844 12.36 -5.62 -6.11
CA VAL A 844 12.54 -7.02 -6.51
C VAL A 844 11.92 -7.29 -7.89
N LEU A 845 10.76 -6.70 -8.19
CA LEU A 845 10.10 -6.83 -9.50
C LEU A 845 10.85 -6.02 -10.59
N ASP A 846 11.38 -4.85 -10.23
CA ASP A 846 12.19 -4.02 -11.12
C ASP A 846 13.44 -4.75 -11.63
N GLU A 847 14.10 -5.48 -10.73
CA GLU A 847 15.31 -6.25 -11.00
C GLU A 847 15.03 -7.53 -11.78
N ALA A 848 13.92 -8.21 -11.46
CA ALA A 848 13.45 -9.39 -12.18
C ALA A 848 12.90 -9.05 -13.58
N GLY A 849 12.55 -7.79 -13.85
CA GLY A 849 11.97 -7.35 -15.11
C GLY A 849 10.49 -7.73 -15.26
N VAL A 850 9.79 -7.98 -14.15
CA VAL A 850 8.36 -8.30 -14.13
C VAL A 850 7.54 -7.01 -14.27
N PRO A 851 6.64 -6.88 -15.25
CA PRO A 851 5.77 -5.71 -15.37
C PRO A 851 4.84 -5.54 -14.17
N TYR A 852 4.72 -4.31 -13.65
CA TYR A 852 3.80 -4.01 -12.56
C TYR A 852 3.41 -2.53 -12.53
N GLY A 853 2.23 -2.21 -12.00
CA GLY A 853 1.79 -0.83 -11.78
C GLY A 853 1.24 -0.66 -10.37
N VAL A 854 1.45 0.51 -9.79
CA VAL A 854 1.09 0.79 -8.39
C VAL A 854 0.50 2.18 -8.24
N THR A 855 -0.68 2.28 -7.63
CA THR A 855 -1.32 3.54 -7.26
C THR A 855 -1.22 3.75 -5.75
N PRO A 856 -1.23 4.98 -5.20
CA PRO A 856 -1.31 5.19 -3.75
C PRO A 856 -2.74 5.05 -3.21
N GLY A 857 -2.84 4.70 -1.93
CA GLY A 857 -4.08 4.76 -1.15
C GLY A 857 -4.16 5.97 -0.22
N ASN A 858 -5.11 5.95 0.72
CA ASN A 858 -5.30 7.05 1.68
C ASN A 858 -4.20 7.11 2.75
N HIS A 859 -3.58 5.97 3.10
CA HIS A 859 -2.41 5.92 3.99
C HIS A 859 -1.13 6.40 3.32
N ASP A 860 -1.14 6.52 1.99
CA ASP A 860 -0.01 6.99 1.19
C ASP A 860 -0.07 8.49 0.89
N THR A 861 -1.23 9.12 1.05
CA THR A 861 -1.50 10.46 0.50
C THR A 861 -2.25 11.39 1.44
N LYS A 862 -2.28 11.08 2.74
CA LYS A 862 -3.10 11.81 3.72
C LYS A 862 -4.56 11.94 3.30
N TRP A 863 -5.21 10.85 2.92
CA TRP A 863 -6.56 10.85 2.32
C TRP A 863 -6.65 11.63 0.99
N GLY A 864 -5.62 11.58 0.15
CA GLY A 864 -5.57 12.27 -1.14
C GLY A 864 -5.22 13.76 -1.07
N ARG A 865 -4.75 14.25 0.08
CA ARG A 865 -4.33 15.66 0.25
C ARG A 865 -2.89 15.94 -0.18
N GLU A 866 -1.98 14.97 -0.05
CA GLU A 866 -0.55 15.17 -0.27
C GLU A 866 0.14 13.92 -0.83
N GLY A 867 0.47 13.93 -2.13
CA GLY A 867 1.15 12.82 -2.80
C GLY A 867 2.67 12.98 -3.00
N ASP A 868 3.26 14.09 -2.52
CA ASP A 868 4.66 14.41 -2.76
C ASP A 868 5.62 13.35 -2.19
N LEU A 869 5.32 12.83 -0.99
CA LEU A 869 6.15 11.79 -0.37
C LEU A 869 6.05 10.46 -1.14
N TYR A 870 4.86 10.06 -1.59
CA TYR A 870 4.70 8.89 -2.46
C TYR A 870 5.54 9.03 -3.75
N ASN A 871 5.42 10.16 -4.46
CA ASN A 871 6.15 10.42 -5.70
C ASN A 871 7.68 10.48 -5.49
N GLN A 872 8.17 10.68 -4.26
CA GLN A 872 9.60 10.60 -3.95
C GLN A 872 10.15 9.16 -4.05
N TYR A 873 9.36 8.15 -3.67
CA TYR A 873 9.78 6.74 -3.63
C TYR A 873 9.26 5.92 -4.81
N PHE A 874 8.14 6.34 -5.39
CA PHE A 874 7.57 5.79 -6.62
C PHE A 874 7.50 6.88 -7.71
N PRO A 875 8.64 7.50 -8.10
CA PRO A 875 8.66 8.56 -9.10
C PRO A 875 8.33 8.01 -10.50
N ALA A 876 7.80 8.86 -11.39
CA ALA A 876 7.53 8.46 -12.78
C ALA A 876 8.81 7.95 -13.49
N GLU A 877 9.98 8.48 -13.13
CA GLU A 877 11.29 8.05 -13.67
C GLU A 877 11.64 6.60 -13.35
N ARG A 878 10.99 5.98 -12.36
CA ARG A 878 11.13 4.53 -12.08
C ARG A 878 10.59 3.69 -13.24
N TYR A 879 9.58 4.22 -13.95
CA TYR A 879 8.79 3.50 -14.95
C TYR A 879 9.00 4.00 -16.37
N GLU A 880 9.42 5.25 -16.57
CA GLU A 880 9.43 5.90 -17.89
C GLU A 880 10.27 5.19 -18.97
N ASP A 881 11.29 4.43 -18.54
CA ASP A 881 12.18 3.65 -19.42
C ASP A 881 11.71 2.19 -19.61
N ARG A 882 10.57 1.80 -19.02
CA ARG A 882 9.99 0.46 -19.16
C ARG A 882 9.07 0.40 -20.38
N ASP A 883 9.19 -0.67 -21.17
CA ASP A 883 8.44 -0.80 -22.43
C ASP A 883 6.91 -0.87 -22.25
N TRP A 884 6.45 -1.25 -21.05
CA TRP A 884 5.03 -1.32 -20.71
C TRP A 884 4.46 -0.01 -20.15
N TYR A 885 5.29 0.97 -19.80
CA TYR A 885 4.80 2.21 -19.21
C TYR A 885 4.20 3.13 -20.28
N GLY A 886 2.91 3.42 -20.16
CA GLY A 886 2.16 4.22 -21.13
C GLY A 886 2.30 5.73 -20.90
N GLY A 887 2.32 6.15 -19.64
CA GLY A 887 2.52 7.53 -19.23
C GLY A 887 1.64 7.95 -18.05
N ALA A 888 1.94 9.14 -17.51
CA ALA A 888 1.22 9.71 -16.37
C ALA A 888 0.25 10.83 -16.77
N TRP A 889 -0.71 11.14 -15.90
CA TRP A 889 -1.63 12.27 -16.05
C TRP A 889 -0.87 13.62 -16.12
N ARG A 890 0.16 13.78 -15.30
CA ARG A 890 0.99 14.99 -15.20
C ARG A 890 2.46 14.63 -15.00
N GLU A 891 3.33 15.55 -15.39
CA GLU A 891 4.76 15.47 -15.05
C GLU A 891 4.90 15.41 -13.52
N ASP A 892 5.78 14.53 -13.04
CA ASP A 892 6.04 14.26 -11.62
C ASP A 892 4.84 13.69 -10.80
N ASP A 893 3.79 13.17 -11.45
CA ASP A 893 2.64 12.54 -10.78
C ASP A 893 2.49 11.07 -11.19
N ALA A 894 3.14 10.16 -10.46
CA ALA A 894 3.06 8.72 -10.70
C ALA A 894 1.77 8.09 -10.15
N GLN A 895 0.98 8.82 -9.35
CA GLN A 895 -0.23 8.31 -8.72
C GLN A 895 -1.30 7.92 -9.75
N ASN A 896 -1.36 8.69 -10.85
CA ASN A 896 -2.33 8.52 -11.92
C ASN A 896 -1.58 8.25 -13.22
N HIS A 897 -1.50 7.00 -13.62
CA HIS A 897 -0.76 6.55 -14.80
C HIS A 897 -1.50 5.44 -15.52
N TYR A 898 -1.00 5.07 -16.69
CA TYR A 898 -1.45 3.88 -17.39
C TYR A 898 -0.29 3.10 -17.96
N ASP A 899 -0.51 1.80 -18.07
CA ASP A 899 0.44 0.83 -18.57
C ASP A 899 -0.22 0.00 -19.67
N VAL A 900 0.59 -0.48 -20.60
CA VAL A 900 0.17 -1.23 -21.78
C VAL A 900 1.03 -2.48 -21.92
N ILE A 901 0.40 -3.64 -22.00
CA ILE A 901 1.06 -4.91 -22.26
C ILE A 901 0.34 -5.69 -23.37
N GLU A 902 1.04 -6.67 -23.93
CA GLU A 902 0.49 -7.67 -24.83
C GLU A 902 0.85 -9.06 -24.28
N ALA A 903 -0.17 -9.90 -24.06
CA ALA A 903 -0.03 -11.27 -23.57
C ALA A 903 -0.84 -12.19 -24.50
N ASP A 904 -0.19 -13.21 -25.07
CA ASP A 904 -0.74 -14.11 -26.11
C ASP A 904 -1.51 -13.39 -27.25
N GLY A 905 -0.96 -12.24 -27.66
CA GLY A 905 -1.52 -11.38 -28.70
C GLY A 905 -2.72 -10.53 -28.27
N ALA A 906 -3.27 -10.75 -27.06
CA ALA A 906 -4.27 -9.89 -26.45
C ALA A 906 -3.62 -8.65 -25.84
N LYS A 907 -4.17 -7.47 -26.15
CA LYS A 907 -3.66 -6.19 -25.64
C LYS A 907 -4.42 -5.74 -24.41
N PHE A 908 -3.69 -5.33 -23.38
CA PHE A 908 -4.26 -4.81 -22.14
C PHE A 908 -3.80 -3.39 -21.87
N LEU A 909 -4.69 -2.60 -21.29
CA LEU A 909 -4.38 -1.30 -20.72
C LEU A 909 -4.77 -1.31 -19.25
N PHE A 910 -3.80 -1.12 -18.37
CA PHE A 910 -4.04 -0.91 -16.94
C PHE A 910 -4.07 0.59 -16.69
N LEU A 911 -5.21 1.11 -16.23
CA LEU A 911 -5.38 2.53 -15.93
C LEU A 911 -5.52 2.71 -14.42
N TYR A 912 -4.60 3.46 -13.83
CA TYR A 912 -4.56 3.74 -12.41
C TYR A 912 -5.06 5.15 -12.12
N LEU A 913 -5.99 5.25 -11.18
CA LEU A 913 -6.30 6.49 -10.50
C LEU A 913 -6.02 6.34 -8.99
N GLY A 914 -5.28 7.29 -8.42
CA GLY A 914 -4.99 7.36 -6.99
C GLY A 914 -6.22 7.61 -6.13
N TYR A 915 -6.02 7.55 -4.81
CA TYR A 915 -7.06 7.94 -3.87
C TYR A 915 -7.55 9.38 -4.16
N TYR A 916 -8.87 9.53 -4.32
CA TYR A 916 -9.54 10.81 -4.56
C TYR A 916 -9.07 11.58 -5.82
N ALA A 917 -8.98 10.89 -6.97
CA ALA A 917 -8.67 11.53 -8.25
C ALA A 917 -9.85 12.39 -8.77
N GLY A 918 -9.63 13.71 -8.89
CA GLY A 918 -10.66 14.68 -9.26
C GLY A 918 -11.05 14.71 -10.75
N ASP A 919 -11.91 15.67 -11.13
CA ASP A 919 -12.51 15.80 -12.48
C ASP A 919 -11.50 15.76 -13.63
N ASP A 920 -10.40 16.51 -13.50
CA ASP A 920 -9.36 16.59 -14.52
C ASP A 920 -8.66 15.24 -14.77
N ALA A 921 -8.59 14.37 -13.75
CA ALA A 921 -8.01 13.03 -13.87
C ALA A 921 -9.01 12.07 -14.54
N ILE A 922 -10.30 12.18 -14.23
CA ILE A 922 -11.38 11.44 -14.90
C ILE A 922 -11.44 11.78 -16.40
N ASP A 923 -11.33 13.06 -16.75
CA ASP A 923 -11.30 13.52 -18.14
C ASP A 923 -10.06 12.99 -18.88
N TRP A 924 -8.91 12.91 -18.19
CA TRP A 924 -7.69 12.33 -18.75
C TRP A 924 -7.80 10.81 -18.94
N ALA A 925 -8.33 10.09 -17.96
CA ALA A 925 -8.59 8.65 -18.03
C ALA A 925 -9.44 8.29 -19.25
N ASN A 926 -10.52 9.02 -19.49
CA ASN A 926 -11.36 8.86 -20.68
C ASN A 926 -10.62 9.13 -22.00
N GLN A 927 -9.70 10.09 -22.02
CA GLN A 927 -8.88 10.36 -23.21
C GLN A 927 -7.90 9.22 -23.48
N VAL A 928 -7.29 8.67 -22.43
CA VAL A 928 -6.39 7.51 -22.53
C VAL A 928 -7.15 6.30 -23.05
N ILE A 929 -8.27 5.92 -22.41
CA ILE A 929 -9.06 4.77 -22.85
C ILE A 929 -9.56 4.95 -24.29
N GLY A 930 -10.08 6.13 -24.63
CA GLY A 930 -10.54 6.42 -25.99
C GLY A 930 -9.44 6.41 -27.05
N ALA A 931 -8.17 6.56 -26.66
CA ALA A 931 -7.01 6.43 -27.54
C ALA A 931 -6.57 4.97 -27.77
N HIS A 932 -7.08 4.02 -26.99
CA HIS A 932 -6.72 2.59 -27.01
C HIS A 932 -7.97 1.69 -27.20
N PRO A 933 -8.75 1.87 -28.29
CA PRO A 933 -10.02 1.16 -28.48
C PRO A 933 -9.86 -0.35 -28.72
N ASP A 934 -8.66 -0.82 -29.05
CA ASP A 934 -8.31 -2.23 -29.27
C ASP A 934 -7.69 -2.92 -28.03
N HIS A 935 -7.70 -2.25 -26.87
CA HIS A 935 -7.15 -2.80 -25.62
C HIS A 935 -8.27 -3.18 -24.66
N ASN A 936 -8.09 -4.30 -23.96
CA ASN A 936 -8.89 -4.71 -22.81
C ASN A 936 -8.47 -3.88 -21.60
N VAL A 937 -9.35 -3.04 -21.07
CA VAL A 937 -9.00 -2.09 -20.01
C VAL A 937 -9.32 -2.67 -18.63
N VAL A 938 -8.29 -2.70 -17.78
CA VAL A 938 -8.39 -2.90 -16.33
C VAL A 938 -8.29 -1.53 -15.66
N PHE A 939 -9.34 -1.13 -14.95
CA PHE A 939 -9.33 0.11 -14.16
C PHE A 939 -8.95 -0.21 -12.71
N ALA A 940 -7.84 0.33 -12.23
CA ALA A 940 -7.34 0.11 -10.86
C ALA A 940 -7.42 1.41 -10.06
N THR A 941 -8.04 1.35 -8.88
CA THR A 941 -8.15 2.49 -7.95
C THR A 941 -8.10 1.97 -6.52
N HIS A 942 -7.66 2.79 -5.57
CA HIS A 942 -7.59 2.32 -4.18
C HIS A 942 -8.97 2.06 -3.58
N GLU A 943 -9.92 2.98 -3.71
CA GLU A 943 -11.28 2.86 -3.16
C GLU A 943 -12.32 2.68 -4.28
N TYR A 944 -13.15 1.63 -4.18
CA TYR A 944 -14.24 1.41 -5.14
C TYR A 944 -15.46 0.65 -4.59
N LEU A 945 -15.28 -0.54 -4.01
CA LEU A 945 -16.39 -1.34 -3.42
C LEU A 945 -16.36 -1.27 -1.90
N ASN A 946 -17.53 -1.43 -1.28
CA ASN A 946 -17.66 -1.85 0.11
C ASN A 946 -17.61 -3.38 0.21
N PRO A 947 -17.38 -3.97 1.40
CA PRO A 947 -17.37 -5.43 1.60
C PRO A 947 -18.69 -6.14 1.26
N ASP A 948 -19.80 -5.40 1.12
CA ASP A 948 -21.10 -5.95 0.68
C ASP A 948 -21.30 -5.93 -0.84
N GLY A 949 -20.29 -5.50 -1.60
CA GLY A 949 -20.31 -5.37 -3.06
C GLY A 949 -21.01 -4.11 -3.58
N SER A 950 -21.48 -3.21 -2.70
CA SER A 950 -21.99 -1.90 -3.12
C SER A 950 -20.85 -0.95 -3.45
N LEU A 951 -21.06 0.00 -4.37
CA LEU A 951 -20.09 1.07 -4.64
C LEU A 951 -19.86 1.91 -3.39
N SER A 952 -18.61 2.31 -3.15
CA SER A 952 -18.23 3.25 -2.11
C SER A 952 -18.53 4.68 -2.58
N THR A 953 -19.47 5.33 -1.92
CA THR A 953 -20.07 6.60 -2.35
C THR A 953 -20.18 7.58 -1.18
N PRO A 954 -20.36 8.89 -1.45
CA PRO A 954 -20.56 9.89 -0.39
C PRO A 954 -21.76 9.64 0.53
N ASP A 955 -22.70 8.78 0.13
CA ASP A 955 -23.89 8.44 0.92
C ASP A 955 -23.68 7.26 1.89
N ASN A 956 -22.68 6.41 1.65
CA ASN A 956 -22.47 5.19 2.44
C ASN A 956 -21.06 5.04 3.03
N TYR A 957 -20.09 5.89 2.65
CA TYR A 957 -18.75 5.83 3.22
C TYR A 957 -18.13 7.19 3.56
N ARG A 958 -17.36 7.81 2.66
CA ARG A 958 -16.69 9.10 2.91
C ARG A 958 -17.19 10.12 1.90
N TRP A 959 -17.26 11.39 2.31
CA TRP A 959 -17.70 12.48 1.44
C TRP A 959 -16.83 12.67 0.19
N THR A 960 -15.60 12.15 0.20
CA THR A 960 -14.65 12.11 -0.93
C THR A 960 -14.74 10.85 -1.78
N SER A 961 -15.61 9.89 -1.45
CA SER A 961 -15.73 8.65 -2.21
C SER A 961 -16.17 8.92 -3.64
N MET A 962 -15.56 8.22 -4.62
CA MET A 962 -15.68 8.52 -6.06
C MET A 962 -16.25 7.37 -6.90
N ALA A 963 -16.61 6.23 -6.30
CA ALA A 963 -16.89 5.01 -7.08
C ALA A 963 -18.12 5.14 -8.00
N ASP A 964 -19.15 5.87 -7.59
CA ASP A 964 -20.30 6.19 -8.44
C ASP A 964 -19.91 7.02 -9.66
N ARG A 965 -19.02 7.98 -9.48
CA ARG A 965 -18.47 8.79 -10.58
C ARG A 965 -17.59 7.98 -11.51
N TYR A 966 -16.68 7.15 -10.99
CA TYR A 966 -15.87 6.27 -11.83
C TYR A 966 -16.75 5.31 -12.63
N TRP A 967 -17.81 4.77 -12.01
CA TRP A 967 -18.77 3.93 -12.71
C TRP A 967 -19.52 4.68 -13.83
N ASP A 968 -20.11 5.83 -13.53
CA ASP A 968 -20.97 6.56 -14.47
C ASP A 968 -20.17 7.31 -15.56
N GLU A 969 -18.94 7.74 -15.25
CA GLU A 969 -18.15 8.65 -16.11
C GLU A 969 -16.93 7.98 -16.77
N ILE A 970 -16.45 6.82 -16.29
CA ILE A 970 -15.33 6.08 -16.90
C ILE A 970 -15.78 4.69 -17.36
N ILE A 971 -16.31 3.86 -16.47
CA ILE A 971 -16.53 2.45 -16.77
C ILE A 971 -17.72 2.27 -17.73
N MET A 972 -18.88 2.84 -17.41
CA MET A 972 -20.08 2.70 -18.23
C MET A 972 -19.89 3.25 -19.66
N PRO A 973 -19.30 4.45 -19.87
CA PRO A 973 -19.13 5.02 -21.22
C PRO A 973 -18.08 4.33 -22.10
N ASN A 974 -17.12 3.59 -21.54
CA ASN A 974 -16.04 2.94 -22.29
C ASN A 974 -16.28 1.43 -22.41
N GLU A 975 -16.70 0.96 -23.59
CA GLU A 975 -17.11 -0.43 -23.83
C GLU A 975 -16.00 -1.47 -23.61
N ASN A 976 -14.74 -1.06 -23.74
CA ASN A 976 -13.57 -1.93 -23.59
C ASN A 976 -13.05 -2.03 -22.14
N VAL A 977 -13.72 -1.40 -21.16
CA VAL A 977 -13.45 -1.65 -19.73
C VAL A 977 -14.19 -2.91 -19.31
N PHE A 978 -13.43 -3.95 -18.95
CA PHE A 978 -13.97 -5.26 -18.57
C PHE A 978 -13.74 -5.59 -17.09
N MET A 979 -12.81 -4.88 -16.43
CA MET A 979 -12.44 -5.16 -15.03
C MET A 979 -12.15 -3.91 -14.21
N VAL A 980 -12.52 -3.95 -12.93
CA VAL A 980 -12.13 -2.98 -11.90
C VAL A 980 -11.45 -3.70 -10.73
N LEU A 981 -10.28 -3.21 -10.31
CA LEU A 981 -9.54 -3.70 -9.14
C LEU A 981 -9.46 -2.62 -8.06
N ALA A 982 -9.72 -2.97 -6.80
CA ALA A 982 -9.65 -2.04 -5.66
C ALA A 982 -9.31 -2.65 -4.29
N GLY A 983 -8.78 -1.81 -3.40
CA GLY A 983 -8.43 -2.16 -2.01
C GLY A 983 -9.31 -1.45 -0.98
N HIS A 984 -8.65 -0.82 0.01
CA HIS A 984 -9.21 0.13 0.98
C HIS A 984 -10.10 -0.46 2.07
N HIS A 985 -11.17 -1.17 1.71
CA HIS A 985 -12.09 -1.73 2.69
C HIS A 985 -11.68 -3.16 3.05
N HIS A 986 -11.55 -3.44 4.35
CA HIS A 986 -11.10 -4.74 4.84
C HIS A 986 -11.97 -5.91 4.35
N GLY A 987 -11.32 -6.97 3.85
CA GLY A 987 -11.95 -8.16 3.32
C GLY A 987 -11.99 -8.17 1.79
N VAL A 988 -12.92 -8.94 1.23
CA VAL A 988 -13.02 -9.15 -0.22
C VAL A 988 -14.44 -8.90 -0.68
N ALA A 989 -14.60 -8.42 -1.92
CA ALA A 989 -15.90 -8.30 -2.57
C ALA A 989 -15.78 -8.58 -4.07
N LEU A 990 -16.80 -9.21 -4.62
CA LEU A 990 -16.92 -9.49 -6.05
C LEU A 990 -18.31 -9.04 -6.52
N ASN A 991 -18.34 -8.24 -7.59
CA ASN A 991 -19.57 -7.86 -8.26
C ASN A 991 -19.43 -8.06 -9.77
N ILE A 992 -20.35 -8.81 -10.38
CA ILE A 992 -20.33 -9.10 -11.82
C ILE A 992 -21.54 -8.43 -12.45
N LYS A 993 -21.30 -7.37 -13.22
CA LYS A 993 -22.35 -6.64 -13.93
C LYS A 993 -22.44 -7.14 -15.36
N ARG A 994 -23.65 -7.55 -15.77
CA ARG A 994 -23.94 -8.13 -17.08
C ARG A 994 -24.88 -7.24 -17.88
N ASP A 995 -24.78 -7.31 -19.20
CA ASP A 995 -25.55 -6.50 -20.14
C ASP A 995 -25.41 -4.99 -19.85
N VAL A 996 -24.18 -4.56 -19.51
CA VAL A 996 -23.88 -3.18 -19.12
C VAL A 996 -24.25 -2.20 -20.25
N ASP A 997 -24.92 -1.10 -19.88
CA ASP A 997 -25.53 -0.12 -20.81
C ASP A 997 -26.51 -0.75 -21.84
N GLY A 998 -27.07 -1.94 -21.54
CA GLY A 998 -27.97 -2.66 -22.42
C GLY A 998 -27.28 -3.31 -23.63
N VAL A 999 -25.95 -3.35 -23.65
CA VAL A 999 -25.16 -4.08 -24.64
C VAL A 999 -25.15 -5.55 -24.24
N ALA A 1000 -25.86 -6.39 -25.00
CA ALA A 1000 -25.99 -7.81 -24.68
C ALA A 1000 -24.63 -8.51 -24.67
N GLY A 1001 -24.33 -9.23 -23.59
CA GLY A 1001 -23.05 -9.93 -23.40
C GLY A 1001 -21.94 -9.06 -22.80
N ARG A 1002 -22.13 -7.74 -22.63
CA ARG A 1002 -21.11 -6.89 -22.01
C ARG A 1002 -21.00 -7.18 -20.52
N ILE A 1003 -19.81 -7.55 -20.05
CA ILE A 1003 -19.54 -7.90 -18.64
C ILE A 1003 -18.49 -6.97 -18.06
N VAL A 1004 -18.73 -6.48 -16.84
CA VAL A 1004 -17.70 -5.83 -16.02
C VAL A 1004 -17.56 -6.59 -14.71
N VAL A 1005 -16.34 -7.08 -14.46
CA VAL A 1005 -15.96 -7.73 -13.20
C VAL A 1005 -15.36 -6.68 -12.27
N GLU A 1006 -16.00 -6.43 -11.14
CA GLU A 1006 -15.53 -5.51 -10.11
C GLU A 1006 -15.04 -6.34 -8.93
N MET A 1007 -13.75 -6.21 -8.59
CA MET A 1007 -13.11 -7.01 -7.54
C MET A 1007 -12.43 -6.11 -6.52
N MET A 1008 -12.68 -6.40 -5.26
CA MET A 1008 -11.99 -5.79 -4.13
C MET A 1008 -11.32 -6.88 -3.29
N ALA A 1009 -10.08 -6.61 -2.86
CA ALA A 1009 -9.37 -7.43 -1.89
C ALA A 1009 -8.60 -6.51 -0.94
N ASN A 1010 -8.56 -6.84 0.35
CA ASN A 1010 -7.74 -6.16 1.35
C ASN A 1010 -7.55 -7.10 2.55
N TYR A 1011 -6.30 -7.48 2.76
CA TYR A 1011 -5.89 -8.44 3.78
C TYR A 1011 -5.14 -7.80 4.96
N GLN A 1012 -5.12 -6.46 5.08
CA GLN A 1012 -4.25 -5.73 6.02
C GLN A 1012 -4.41 -6.17 7.48
N ASN A 1013 -5.64 -6.51 7.87
CA ASN A 1013 -5.99 -6.91 9.24
C ASN A 1013 -6.05 -8.43 9.43
N PHE A 1014 -5.64 -9.21 8.44
CA PHE A 1014 -5.66 -10.66 8.54
C PHE A 1014 -4.51 -11.09 9.42
N THR A 1015 -4.85 -11.84 10.46
CA THR A 1015 -3.90 -12.23 11.49
C THR A 1015 -3.60 -13.70 11.39
N ASP A 1016 -2.34 -14.07 11.59
CA ASP A 1016 -1.99 -15.47 11.86
C ASP A 1016 -2.70 -16.01 13.13
N PRO A 1017 -2.60 -17.32 13.42
CA PRO A 1017 -3.18 -17.90 14.64
C PRO A 1017 -2.71 -17.27 15.96
N ASN A 1018 -1.70 -16.40 15.89
CA ASN A 1018 -1.05 -15.71 16.99
C ASN A 1018 -1.47 -14.23 17.08
N GLY A 1019 -2.27 -13.72 16.13
CA GLY A 1019 -2.70 -12.32 16.10
C GLY A 1019 -1.79 -11.39 15.30
N ARG A 1020 -0.79 -11.92 14.57
CA ARG A 1020 0.18 -11.12 13.80
C ARG A 1020 -0.42 -10.68 12.46
N PHE A 1021 -0.32 -9.39 12.12
CA PHE A 1021 -0.73 -8.87 10.80
C PHE A 1021 0.24 -9.26 9.66
N ASN A 1022 0.83 -10.45 9.69
CA ASN A 1022 1.81 -10.93 8.71
C ASN A 1022 1.24 -12.00 7.78
N ALA A 1023 -0.07 -11.99 7.53
CA ALA A 1023 -0.76 -12.99 6.73
C ALA A 1023 -0.25 -13.03 5.28
N GLY A 1024 0.06 -11.88 4.67
CA GLY A 1024 0.80 -11.79 3.40
C GLY A 1024 0.09 -12.41 2.20
N PHE A 1025 -1.21 -12.15 2.04
CA PHE A 1025 -2.01 -12.69 0.92
C PHE A 1025 -1.97 -11.80 -0.33
N LEU A 1026 -1.91 -12.43 -1.50
CA LEU A 1026 -2.09 -11.84 -2.83
C LEU A 1026 -3.07 -12.69 -3.65
N ARG A 1027 -3.57 -12.16 -4.77
CA ARG A 1027 -4.37 -12.92 -5.73
C ARG A 1027 -3.62 -13.17 -7.03
N LEU A 1028 -3.85 -14.34 -7.63
CA LEU A 1028 -3.48 -14.65 -9.00
C LEU A 1028 -4.75 -14.75 -9.84
N LEU A 1029 -4.77 -14.05 -10.97
CA LEU A 1029 -5.89 -14.00 -11.92
C LEU A 1029 -5.45 -14.71 -13.21
N GLN A 1030 -5.99 -15.88 -13.50
CA GLN A 1030 -5.52 -16.79 -14.56
C GLN A 1030 -6.54 -16.83 -15.70
N PHE A 1031 -6.14 -16.48 -16.93
CA PHE A 1031 -7.05 -16.21 -18.04
C PHE A 1031 -6.96 -17.25 -19.14
N ASP A 1032 -8.13 -17.74 -19.57
CA ASP A 1032 -8.29 -18.43 -20.84
C ASP A 1032 -9.04 -17.51 -21.82
N LEU A 1033 -8.35 -17.09 -22.88
CA LEU A 1033 -8.84 -16.15 -23.87
C LEU A 1033 -9.97 -16.74 -24.74
N ASP A 1034 -9.88 -18.02 -25.06
CA ASP A 1034 -10.82 -18.68 -25.99
C ASP A 1034 -12.12 -19.10 -25.28
N ALA A 1035 -12.01 -19.46 -23.99
CA ALA A 1035 -13.13 -19.68 -23.08
C ALA A 1035 -13.82 -18.37 -22.67
N GLY A 1036 -13.07 -17.26 -22.64
CA GLY A 1036 -13.51 -16.01 -22.03
C GLY A 1036 -13.73 -16.15 -20.53
N LEU A 1037 -12.85 -16.91 -19.85
CA LEU A 1037 -12.93 -17.18 -18.41
C LEU A 1037 -11.68 -16.70 -17.68
N MET A 1038 -11.87 -16.35 -16.41
CA MET A 1038 -10.81 -16.04 -15.46
C MET A 1038 -10.99 -16.88 -14.20
N ALA A 1039 -9.98 -17.66 -13.84
CA ALA A 1039 -9.85 -18.29 -12.53
C ALA A 1039 -9.12 -17.33 -11.57
N VAL A 1040 -9.55 -17.29 -10.32
CA VAL A 1040 -8.98 -16.44 -9.28
C VAL A 1040 -8.59 -17.32 -8.11
N ASN A 1041 -7.36 -17.20 -7.63
CA ASN A 1041 -6.89 -17.88 -6.42
C ASN A 1041 -6.19 -16.88 -5.51
N THR A 1042 -6.47 -16.93 -4.21
CA THR A 1042 -5.73 -16.17 -3.19
C THR A 1042 -4.67 -17.04 -2.54
N TYR A 1043 -3.48 -16.51 -2.30
CA TYR A 1043 -2.33 -17.28 -1.79
C TYR A 1043 -1.43 -16.43 -0.90
N SER A 1044 -0.88 -17.04 0.16
CA SER A 1044 0.14 -16.45 1.01
C SER A 1044 1.50 -17.11 0.78
N PRO A 1045 2.47 -16.43 0.14
CA PRO A 1045 3.80 -17.00 -0.08
C PRO A 1045 4.58 -17.28 1.20
N ILE A 1046 4.41 -16.46 2.24
CA ILE A 1046 5.10 -16.64 3.52
C ILE A 1046 4.53 -17.82 4.33
N ARG A 1047 3.38 -18.38 3.93
CA ARG A 1047 2.75 -19.54 4.59
C ARG A 1047 2.60 -20.77 3.72
N ASP A 1048 2.72 -20.59 2.41
CA ASP A 1048 2.47 -21.61 1.41
C ASP A 1048 1.04 -22.18 1.48
N GLU A 1049 0.03 -21.30 1.46
CA GLU A 1049 -1.36 -21.71 1.64
C GLU A 1049 -2.41 -20.80 0.96
N HIS A 1050 -3.61 -21.35 0.74
CA HIS A 1050 -4.76 -20.68 0.09
C HIS A 1050 -5.92 -20.32 1.05
N ASN A 1051 -5.90 -20.81 2.30
CA ASN A 1051 -6.97 -20.75 3.30
C ASN A 1051 -7.06 -19.40 4.05
N THR A 1052 -7.14 -18.31 3.30
CA THR A 1052 -7.37 -16.93 3.76
C THR A 1052 -8.43 -16.76 4.85
N TRP A 1053 -9.56 -17.46 4.75
CA TRP A 1053 -10.71 -17.32 5.66
C TRP A 1053 -10.38 -17.75 7.10
N GLU A 1054 -9.30 -18.51 7.31
CA GLU A 1054 -8.81 -18.89 8.63
C GLU A 1054 -8.07 -17.76 9.36
N TYR A 1055 -7.65 -16.73 8.62
CA TYR A 1055 -6.86 -15.58 9.09
C TYR A 1055 -7.72 -14.32 9.30
N LYS A 1056 -8.99 -14.36 8.90
CA LYS A 1056 -9.86 -13.18 8.94
C LYS A 1056 -10.19 -12.79 10.39
N PRO A 1057 -10.30 -11.48 10.69
CA PRO A 1057 -10.81 -11.04 11.99
C PRO A 1057 -12.33 -11.28 12.13
N ASP A 1058 -12.79 -11.26 13.39
CA ASP A 1058 -14.20 -11.52 13.75
C ASP A 1058 -15.18 -10.45 13.25
N ASP A 1059 -14.70 -9.26 12.92
CA ASP A 1059 -15.49 -8.07 12.57
C ASP A 1059 -15.80 -7.93 11.09
N ILE A 1060 -15.22 -8.76 10.20
CA ILE A 1060 -15.60 -8.81 8.78
C ILE A 1060 -17.03 -9.36 8.66
N PRO A 1061 -18.02 -8.53 8.27
CA PRO A 1061 -19.43 -8.82 8.48
C PRO A 1061 -20.09 -9.65 7.36
N ALA A 1062 -19.39 -9.86 6.24
CA ALA A 1062 -19.87 -10.64 5.09
C ALA A 1062 -19.63 -12.15 5.28
N VAL A 1063 -20.33 -12.98 4.48
CA VAL A 1063 -19.97 -14.39 4.34
C VAL A 1063 -18.62 -14.41 3.64
N TYR A 1064 -17.61 -14.84 4.38
CA TYR A 1064 -16.23 -14.96 3.92
C TYR A 1064 -15.86 -16.43 4.07
N ASP A 1065 -15.78 -17.13 2.94
CA ASP A 1065 -15.45 -18.55 2.82
C ASP A 1065 -14.51 -18.79 1.63
N ASP A 1066 -14.16 -20.05 1.42
CA ASP A 1066 -13.29 -20.50 0.33
C ASP A 1066 -13.76 -20.00 -1.05
N ALA A 1067 -15.08 -20.00 -1.30
CA ALA A 1067 -15.67 -19.50 -2.55
C ALA A 1067 -15.53 -17.99 -2.78
N THR A 1068 -15.08 -17.21 -1.78
CA THR A 1068 -14.81 -15.77 -1.94
C THR A 1068 -13.37 -15.45 -2.33
N ASP A 1069 -12.47 -16.43 -2.22
CA ASP A 1069 -11.04 -16.32 -2.52
C ASP A 1069 -10.58 -17.26 -3.63
N GLU A 1070 -11.42 -18.20 -4.02
CA GLU A 1070 -11.20 -19.10 -5.13
C GLU A 1070 -12.49 -19.30 -5.94
N PHE A 1071 -12.46 -18.91 -7.22
CA PHE A 1071 -13.61 -18.97 -8.11
C PHE A 1071 -13.23 -18.80 -9.59
N VAL A 1072 -14.12 -19.22 -10.49
CA VAL A 1072 -14.05 -18.98 -11.94
C VAL A 1072 -15.19 -18.06 -12.38
N VAL A 1073 -14.89 -17.05 -13.18
CA VAL A 1073 -15.87 -16.08 -13.71
C VAL A 1073 -15.69 -15.84 -15.21
N GLU A 1074 -16.80 -15.51 -15.88
CA GLU A 1074 -16.77 -15.05 -17.27
C GLU A 1074 -16.23 -13.61 -17.35
N VAL A 1075 -15.40 -13.35 -18.35
CA VAL A 1075 -14.83 -12.03 -18.67
C VAL A 1075 -15.17 -11.65 -20.11
N ASP A 1076 -15.49 -10.37 -20.33
CA ASP A 1076 -15.79 -9.83 -21.66
C ASP A 1076 -14.52 -9.22 -22.27
N LEU A 1077 -13.69 -10.10 -22.84
CA LEU A 1077 -12.47 -9.71 -23.53
C LEU A 1077 -12.75 -9.45 -25.01
N ASN A 1078 -12.01 -8.52 -25.59
CA ASN A 1078 -11.97 -8.37 -27.03
C ASN A 1078 -11.47 -9.68 -27.67
N THR A 1079 -11.99 -10.01 -28.84
CA THR A 1079 -11.57 -11.21 -29.58
C THR A 1079 -10.30 -10.98 -30.41
N SER A 1080 -9.54 -9.93 -30.07
CA SER A 1080 -8.35 -9.50 -30.79
C SER A 1080 -7.09 -10.06 -30.14
N TYR A 1081 -6.79 -11.31 -30.45
CA TYR A 1081 -5.65 -12.08 -29.94
C TYR A 1081 -5.19 -13.09 -30.99
N ASP A 1082 -3.98 -13.61 -30.84
CA ASP A 1082 -3.40 -14.53 -31.81
C ASP A 1082 -4.24 -15.81 -31.92
N LYS A 1083 -4.64 -16.16 -33.14
CA LYS A 1083 -5.38 -17.39 -33.45
C LYS A 1083 -4.74 -18.09 -34.62
N ARG A 1084 -4.67 -19.42 -34.58
CA ARG A 1084 -3.88 -20.18 -35.53
C ARG A 1084 -4.40 -21.59 -35.74
N ILE A 1085 -4.55 -21.97 -37.01
CA ILE A 1085 -4.76 -23.36 -37.40
C ILE A 1085 -3.56 -23.81 -38.20
N GLU A 1086 -2.80 -24.78 -37.71
CA GLU A 1086 -1.81 -25.51 -38.49
C GLU A 1086 -2.28 -26.94 -38.74
N THR A 1087 -2.69 -27.23 -39.97
CA THR A 1087 -3.08 -28.57 -40.39
C THR A 1087 -1.87 -29.32 -40.92
N VAL A 1088 -1.51 -30.42 -40.25
CA VAL A 1088 -0.47 -31.36 -40.71
C VAL A 1088 -1.10 -32.45 -41.58
N MET A 1089 -2.28 -32.92 -41.21
CA MET A 1089 -2.96 -34.01 -41.93
C MET A 1089 -4.48 -33.85 -41.85
N ILE A 1090 -5.18 -34.16 -42.94
CA ILE A 1090 -6.61 -34.44 -42.91
C ILE A 1090 -6.98 -35.48 -43.96
N ALA A 1091 -7.67 -36.53 -43.54
CA ALA A 1091 -8.03 -37.64 -44.40
C ALA A 1091 -9.43 -38.16 -44.09
N PRO A 1092 -10.33 -38.23 -45.09
CA PRO A 1092 -11.50 -39.09 -45.02
C PRO A 1092 -11.08 -40.56 -45.13
N HIS A 1093 -11.58 -41.41 -44.25
CA HIS A 1093 -11.28 -42.84 -44.21
C HIS A 1093 -12.53 -43.64 -43.81
N ALA A 1094 -12.57 -44.93 -44.13
CA ALA A 1094 -13.59 -45.84 -43.60
C ALA A 1094 -13.63 -45.78 -42.06
N GLU A 1095 -14.79 -46.08 -41.45
CA GLU A 1095 -14.91 -46.12 -39.97
C GLU A 1095 -13.70 -46.83 -39.35
N ALA A 1096 -13.05 -46.16 -38.40
CA ALA A 1096 -11.85 -46.68 -37.77
C ALA A 1096 -12.18 -47.98 -37.01
N GLU A 1097 -11.37 -49.00 -37.25
CA GLU A 1097 -11.40 -50.25 -36.48
C GLU A 1097 -10.37 -50.21 -35.36
N ALA A 1098 -10.69 -50.87 -34.25
CA ALA A 1098 -9.72 -51.10 -33.19
C ALA A 1098 -8.67 -52.10 -33.67
N VAL A 1099 -7.43 -51.67 -33.76
CA VAL A 1099 -6.28 -52.49 -34.17
C VAL A 1099 -5.76 -53.29 -32.99
N GLY A 1100 -5.67 -52.67 -31.81
CA GLY A 1100 -5.25 -53.30 -30.57
C GLY A 1100 -5.09 -52.30 -29.43
N ALA A 1101 -4.80 -52.79 -28.23
CA ALA A 1101 -4.44 -51.94 -27.09
C ALA A 1101 -3.35 -52.61 -26.24
N ALA A 1102 -2.50 -51.81 -25.61
CA ALA A 1102 -1.42 -52.28 -24.74
C ALA A 1102 -1.21 -51.30 -23.58
N ALA A 1103 -0.91 -51.83 -22.39
CA ALA A 1103 -0.46 -51.01 -21.28
C ALA A 1103 1.01 -50.62 -21.46
N ALA A 1104 1.32 -49.34 -21.31
CA ALA A 1104 2.64 -48.76 -21.40
C ALA A 1104 2.97 -48.04 -20.09
N GLY A 1105 4.15 -48.26 -19.52
CA GLY A 1105 4.72 -47.33 -18.55
C GLY A 1105 5.15 -46.02 -19.20
N ASP A 1106 5.46 -45.02 -18.38
CA ASP A 1106 6.02 -43.75 -18.85
C ASP A 1106 7.33 -43.93 -19.63
N GLY A 1107 7.40 -43.32 -20.82
CA GLY A 1107 8.47 -43.50 -21.80
C GLY A 1107 8.53 -44.89 -22.44
N GLU A 1108 7.57 -45.78 -22.20
CA GLU A 1108 7.55 -47.13 -22.78
C GLU A 1108 6.93 -47.12 -24.19
N THR A 1109 7.68 -47.63 -25.17
CA THR A 1109 7.14 -47.91 -26.49
C THR A 1109 6.44 -49.27 -26.50
N VAL A 1110 5.13 -49.25 -26.80
CA VAL A 1110 4.33 -50.45 -27.05
C VAL A 1110 4.08 -50.63 -28.55
N ALA A 1111 3.86 -51.88 -28.97
CA ALA A 1111 3.65 -52.22 -30.37
C ALA A 1111 2.46 -53.16 -30.56
N VAL A 1112 1.70 -52.92 -31.63
CA VAL A 1112 0.61 -53.79 -32.09
C VAL A 1112 0.77 -54.10 -33.57
N THR A 1113 0.36 -55.29 -34.01
CA THR A 1113 0.39 -55.68 -35.42
C THR A 1113 -0.99 -55.46 -36.05
N TRP A 1114 -1.07 -54.64 -37.09
CA TRP A 1114 -2.25 -54.51 -37.94
C TRP A 1114 -2.17 -55.54 -39.06
N GLU A 1115 -3.07 -56.53 -39.03
CA GLU A 1115 -3.16 -57.61 -40.02
C GLU A 1115 -4.14 -57.29 -41.15
N ASP A 1116 -4.15 -58.12 -42.20
CA ASP A 1116 -5.13 -58.09 -43.30
C ASP A 1116 -5.18 -56.80 -44.17
N LEU A 1117 -4.09 -56.02 -44.19
CA LEU A 1117 -3.99 -54.82 -45.02
C LEU A 1117 -3.96 -55.14 -46.53
N GLU A 1118 -4.63 -54.33 -47.35
CA GLU A 1118 -4.59 -54.50 -48.81
C GLU A 1118 -3.28 -53.95 -49.40
N PHE A 1119 -2.68 -54.71 -50.32
CA PHE A 1119 -1.54 -54.20 -51.09
C PHE A 1119 -1.98 -53.00 -51.93
N CYS A 1120 -1.20 -51.92 -51.91
CA CYS A 1120 -1.56 -50.64 -52.53
C CYS A 1120 -2.76 -49.94 -51.88
N GLY A 1121 -3.11 -50.31 -50.63
CA GLY A 1121 -4.01 -49.54 -49.78
C GLY A 1121 -3.25 -48.46 -49.02
N SER A 1122 -3.96 -47.39 -48.68
CA SER A 1122 -3.49 -46.33 -47.80
C SER A 1122 -4.42 -46.28 -46.59
N TYR A 1123 -3.86 -46.14 -45.40
CA TYR A 1123 -4.58 -46.24 -44.13
C TYR A 1123 -4.21 -45.07 -43.24
N VAL A 1124 -5.18 -44.48 -42.55
CA VAL A 1124 -4.91 -43.54 -41.46
C VAL A 1124 -5.03 -44.26 -40.13
N TRP A 1125 -4.19 -43.92 -39.18
CA TRP A 1125 -4.23 -44.48 -37.84
C TRP A 1125 -3.73 -43.49 -36.79
N SER A 1126 -4.16 -43.69 -35.55
CA SER A 1126 -3.71 -42.93 -34.38
C SER A 1126 -3.61 -43.85 -33.17
N ALA A 1127 -2.98 -43.34 -32.11
CA ALA A 1127 -2.89 -43.97 -30.81
C ALA A 1127 -3.43 -43.01 -29.75
N GLU A 1128 -4.31 -43.50 -28.90
CA GLU A 1128 -4.88 -42.76 -27.77
C GLU A 1128 -4.33 -43.37 -26.47
N ALA A 1129 -3.69 -42.56 -25.65
CA ALA A 1129 -3.28 -42.94 -24.30
C ALA A 1129 -4.38 -42.55 -23.31
N VAL A 1130 -4.79 -43.51 -22.47
CA VAL A 1130 -5.78 -43.31 -21.41
C VAL A 1130 -5.14 -43.68 -20.07
N ASP A 1131 -5.15 -42.77 -19.11
CA ASP A 1131 -4.58 -43.03 -17.79
C ASP A 1131 -5.57 -43.74 -16.83
N ALA A 1132 -5.13 -44.00 -15.60
CA ALA A 1132 -5.95 -44.66 -14.59
C ALA A 1132 -7.14 -43.82 -14.09
N HIS A 1133 -7.12 -42.50 -14.34
CA HIS A 1133 -8.14 -41.54 -13.96
C HIS A 1133 -9.13 -41.27 -15.11
N GLY A 1134 -8.87 -41.82 -16.31
CA GLY A 1134 -9.71 -41.70 -17.49
C GLY A 1134 -9.40 -40.47 -18.35
N ARG A 1135 -8.31 -39.74 -18.06
CA ARG A 1135 -7.82 -38.66 -18.93
C ARG A 1135 -7.17 -39.25 -20.17
N THR A 1136 -7.29 -38.54 -21.28
CA THR A 1136 -6.90 -39.04 -22.60
C THR A 1136 -5.99 -38.07 -23.33
N ALA A 1137 -5.03 -38.59 -24.10
CA ALA A 1137 -4.26 -37.81 -25.06
C ALA A 1137 -4.11 -38.59 -26.37
N THR A 1138 -4.40 -37.94 -27.48
CA THR A 1138 -4.35 -38.57 -28.81
C THR A 1138 -3.09 -38.15 -29.55
N SER A 1139 -2.46 -39.11 -30.23
CA SER A 1139 -1.29 -38.85 -31.06
C SER A 1139 -1.64 -38.10 -32.34
N ALA A 1140 -0.63 -37.52 -32.99
CA ALA A 1140 -0.75 -37.13 -34.38
C ALA A 1140 -1.12 -38.34 -35.24
N ALA A 1141 -2.19 -38.23 -36.03
CA ALA A 1141 -2.59 -39.30 -36.92
C ALA A 1141 -1.62 -39.44 -38.09
N ALA A 1142 -1.30 -40.68 -38.43
CA ALA A 1142 -0.29 -41.02 -39.44
C ALA A 1142 -0.91 -41.76 -40.62
N ILE A 1143 -0.35 -41.55 -41.81
CA ILE A 1143 -0.70 -42.28 -43.03
C ILE A 1143 0.27 -43.45 -43.22
N LEU A 1144 -0.28 -44.64 -43.36
CA LEU A 1144 0.40 -45.89 -43.68
C LEU A 1144 0.06 -46.30 -45.13
N ASP A 1145 1.05 -46.21 -46.02
CA ASP A 1145 0.94 -46.69 -47.39
C ASP A 1145 1.53 -48.11 -47.54
N VAL A 1146 0.69 -49.06 -47.95
CA VAL A 1146 1.11 -50.45 -48.10
C VAL A 1146 1.66 -50.67 -49.52
N PRO A 1147 2.96 -51.02 -49.68
CA PRO A 1147 3.57 -51.17 -50.99
C PRO A 1147 2.99 -52.37 -51.75
N GLY A 1148 3.11 -52.37 -53.07
CA GLY A 1148 2.65 -53.48 -53.90
C GLY A 1148 3.42 -54.78 -53.63
N ARG A 1149 2.83 -55.93 -53.98
CA ARG A 1149 3.41 -57.27 -53.74
C ARG A 1149 4.89 -57.36 -54.11
N GLY A 1150 5.72 -57.62 -53.10
CA GLY A 1150 7.17 -57.75 -53.22
C GLY A 1150 7.93 -56.42 -53.24
N GLY A 1151 7.37 -55.37 -52.64
CA GLY A 1151 7.99 -54.05 -52.53
C GLY A 1151 7.96 -53.24 -53.82
N ARG A 1152 6.95 -53.43 -54.67
CA ARG A 1152 6.82 -52.68 -55.93
C ARG A 1152 6.01 -51.39 -55.71
N GLU A 1153 6.34 -50.35 -56.47
CA GLU A 1153 5.50 -49.15 -56.56
C GLU A 1153 4.09 -49.53 -57.06
N CYS A 1154 3.09 -48.86 -56.49
CA CYS A 1154 1.69 -48.99 -56.85
C CYS A 1154 1.37 -48.01 -57.99
N ASP A 1155 0.72 -48.50 -59.05
CA ASP A 1155 0.45 -47.79 -60.31
C ASP A 1155 -0.81 -46.90 -60.24
#